data_AF-A0A9E5WPE8-F1
#
_entry.id   AF-A0A9E5WPE8-F1
#
_cell.length_a   1.000
_cell.length_b   1.000
_cell.length_c   1.000
_cell.angle_alpha   90.00
_cell.angle_beta   90.00
_cell.angle_gamma   90.00
#
_symmetry.space_group_name_H-M   'P 1'
#
loop_
_entity.id
_entity.type
_entity.pdbx_description
1 polymer ?
#
loop_
_entity_poly.entity_id
_entity_poly.type
_entity_poly.pdbx_seq_one_letter_code
_entity_poly.pdbx_strand_id
1 'polypeptide(L)'
;MAFDGTTLYFINGFGTDTLYELDPATGVVLDSTPITAGSGNYDGLAVLNGLVYILDFANSDILVFDPVTDTITNILDIDGTNPGVTLVGGIAGITGPDRIVATQAAGLMVHEIDPTTGAVTASFAPTTASAGSYIGAAVVDGDIYLGAATSSTIDVFSRSGIFQRSVATPFGISALGGDDIPSTVTSLVGDFDIQVNFLGEWTASQREAVLAAAQRWERIVIADLPDVNVPGIGLVDDLVINAGFAPLDGAGNVLAGSAPTYVRSESRLPAAGDLLFDAEDLALLEANGKFETTALHEIGHLLGIGTIWQDLGLVTGSGSADPQFVGPHAVAAYNALTGGSYSGVPIENTGGGGNAEHHWRESIFTTELMTGYAEASGVAEPISAVTIASLADLGYVVDMDRAEVFAPIASPQALAQQGASGSGVSPGNALQPVQKIGKRIVLDQAPQTVDSLDASKSVDGQPVVDTETTAGPGQGKLEREPNDSIATAQNLDNENWSLESDPNIGDTLTNTSTTIPHITVSGTGDGTFDYFSFTVSNAGDRGIFDIDFGADLLGGAGSIDTELFLFDAAGNLLAQNDDASTAAGAGGSVSGLDAYIEYTFASPGLYVIGVGEFPSTGTNGGITGNTPDLGDTYTLQISVENHPLGGTPSPGPSPPAAAVADTLLGGDGNDLLMAYNGDDLLDGGLGDDTLDGGDGNDSAFGNAGRDSILGGAGDDQLSGQGGGDTVDGGAGN
;
A
#
# COMPACT_ATOMS: atom_id res chain seq x y z
N MET A 1 20.01 16.73 -7.96
CA MET A 1 20.25 17.74 -6.91
C MET A 1 20.86 17.02 -5.72
N ALA A 2 21.65 17.68 -4.89
CA ALA A 2 22.22 17.06 -3.69
C ALA A 2 22.28 18.07 -2.54
N PHE A 3 22.30 17.60 -1.29
CA PHE A 3 22.32 18.44 -0.10
C PHE A 3 23.28 17.84 0.93
N ASP A 4 24.24 18.63 1.43
CA ASP A 4 25.27 18.17 2.39
C ASP A 4 24.96 18.53 3.85
N GLY A 5 23.77 19.05 4.12
CA GLY A 5 23.37 19.59 5.43
C GLY A 5 23.59 21.10 5.55
N THR A 6 24.37 21.71 4.66
CA THR A 6 24.69 23.16 4.70
C THR A 6 24.50 23.87 3.36
N THR A 7 24.72 23.19 2.25
CA THR A 7 24.70 23.74 0.90
C THR A 7 23.84 22.87 -0.01
N LEU A 8 22.97 23.50 -0.80
CA LEU A 8 22.18 22.82 -1.83
C LEU A 8 22.92 22.91 -3.17
N TYR A 9 23.19 21.76 -3.77
CA TYR A 9 23.87 21.64 -5.06
C TYR A 9 22.87 21.35 -6.19
N PHE A 10 23.00 22.12 -7.26
CA PHE A 10 22.17 22.00 -8.46
C PHE A 10 23.06 22.03 -9.71
N ILE A 11 22.84 21.09 -10.64
CA ILE A 11 23.54 21.11 -11.93
C ILE A 11 22.55 21.41 -13.05
N ASN A 12 22.90 22.40 -13.87
CA ASN A 12 22.16 22.67 -15.09
C ASN A 12 22.73 21.84 -16.25
N GLY A 13 22.19 20.63 -16.43
CA GLY A 13 22.55 19.71 -17.52
C GLY A 13 22.01 20.11 -18.90
N PHE A 14 21.19 21.16 -19.00
CA PHE A 14 20.62 21.64 -20.27
C PHE A 14 21.13 23.05 -20.60
N GLY A 15 22.38 23.10 -21.08
CA GLY A 15 22.86 24.19 -21.94
C GLY A 15 24.06 24.99 -21.44
N THR A 16 24.31 25.09 -20.13
CA THR A 16 25.48 25.80 -19.58
C THR A 16 26.46 24.90 -18.82
N ASP A 17 26.11 23.64 -18.60
CA ASP A 17 26.96 22.63 -17.97
C ASP A 17 27.60 23.13 -16.68
N THR A 18 26.82 23.85 -15.87
CA THR A 18 27.30 24.59 -14.69
C THR A 18 26.75 23.97 -13.42
N LEU A 19 27.63 23.69 -12.46
CA LEU A 19 27.28 23.32 -11.09
C LEU A 19 27.07 24.60 -10.28
N TYR A 20 25.96 24.69 -9.56
CA TYR A 20 25.59 25.80 -8.71
C TYR A 20 25.56 25.35 -7.25
N GLU A 21 26.09 26.20 -6.37
CA GLU A 21 25.98 26.09 -4.93
C GLU A 21 24.99 27.15 -4.44
N LEU A 22 23.99 26.73 -3.67
CA LEU A 22 22.87 27.56 -3.25
C LEU A 22 22.77 27.54 -1.72
N ASP A 23 22.44 28.70 -1.14
CA ASP A 23 21.97 28.79 0.24
C ASP A 23 20.55 28.20 0.30
N PRO A 24 20.34 27.08 1.03
CA PRO A 24 19.06 26.41 1.07
C PRO A 24 17.95 27.25 1.72
N ALA A 25 18.29 28.19 2.60
CA ALA A 25 17.31 29.02 3.30
C ALA A 25 16.80 30.20 2.45
N THR A 26 17.65 30.72 1.56
CA THR A 26 17.35 31.95 0.81
C THR A 26 17.24 31.74 -0.69
N GLY A 27 17.72 30.60 -1.22
CA GLY A 27 17.81 30.32 -2.65
C GLY A 27 18.87 31.16 -3.38
N VAL A 28 19.72 31.88 -2.65
CA VAL A 28 20.79 32.70 -3.23
C VAL A 28 21.91 31.79 -3.75
N VAL A 29 22.39 32.07 -4.96
CA VAL A 29 23.59 31.42 -5.52
C VAL A 29 24.83 31.90 -4.75
N LEU A 30 25.49 30.95 -4.06
CA LEU A 30 26.74 31.14 -3.33
C LEU A 30 27.94 31.05 -4.27
N ASP A 31 27.93 30.06 -5.16
CA ASP A 31 28.94 29.86 -6.19
C ASP A 31 28.37 29.20 -7.45
N SER A 32 29.10 29.31 -8.56
CA SER A 32 28.76 28.63 -9.82
C SER A 32 30.03 28.28 -10.60
N THR A 33 30.22 26.99 -10.86
CA THR A 33 31.42 26.45 -11.51
C THR A 33 31.07 25.70 -12.80
N PRO A 34 31.54 26.18 -13.98
CA PRO A 34 31.35 25.47 -15.24
C PRO A 34 32.12 24.14 -15.26
N ILE A 35 31.42 23.06 -15.58
CA ILE A 35 31.98 21.72 -15.71
C ILE A 35 32.44 21.53 -17.16
N THR A 36 33.75 21.34 -17.34
CA THR A 36 34.36 21.20 -18.69
C THR A 36 34.88 19.80 -18.98
N ALA A 37 34.74 18.86 -18.04
CA ALA A 37 35.16 17.47 -18.18
C ALA A 37 33.94 16.57 -18.45
N GLY A 38 34.10 15.45 -19.18
CA GLY A 38 32.98 14.57 -19.52
C GLY A 38 32.24 14.95 -20.81
N SER A 39 30.99 14.50 -20.96
CA SER A 39 30.20 14.62 -22.20
C SER A 39 29.42 15.92 -22.37
N GLY A 40 29.16 16.65 -21.27
CA GLY A 40 28.20 17.77 -21.26
C GLY A 40 26.73 17.34 -21.14
N ASN A 41 26.46 16.07 -20.81
CA ASN A 41 25.11 15.58 -20.50
C ASN A 41 25.12 14.99 -19.09
N TYR A 42 24.92 15.85 -18.09
CA TYR A 42 24.96 15.48 -16.68
C TYR A 42 23.55 15.36 -16.12
N ASP A 43 23.30 14.26 -15.42
CA ASP A 43 22.01 13.94 -14.84
C ASP A 43 22.25 13.23 -13.52
N GLY A 44 21.90 13.84 -12.38
CA GLY A 44 22.16 13.32 -11.05
C GLY A 44 23.33 13.95 -10.30
N LEU A 45 23.16 14.11 -8.99
CA LEU A 45 24.17 14.61 -8.06
C LEU A 45 24.08 13.83 -6.75
N ALA A 46 25.22 13.53 -6.15
CA ALA A 46 25.34 13.03 -4.78
C ALA A 46 26.45 13.79 -4.05
N VAL A 47 26.35 13.90 -2.73
CA VAL A 47 27.45 14.35 -1.87
C VAL A 47 27.89 13.26 -0.90
N LEU A 48 29.20 13.17 -0.69
CA LEU A 48 29.77 12.24 0.28
C LEU A 48 31.14 12.74 0.73
N ASN A 49 31.38 12.78 2.05
CA ASN A 49 32.66 13.21 2.63
C ASN A 49 33.19 14.57 2.14
N GLY A 50 32.31 15.52 1.87
CA GLY A 50 32.66 16.87 1.40
C GLY A 50 33.04 16.96 -0.08
N LEU A 51 32.80 15.90 -0.86
CA LEU A 51 32.94 15.89 -2.32
C LEU A 51 31.56 15.81 -2.98
N VAL A 52 31.47 16.35 -4.20
CA VAL A 52 30.27 16.26 -5.04
C VAL A 52 30.53 15.26 -6.17
N TYR A 53 29.63 14.31 -6.33
CA TYR A 53 29.66 13.29 -7.38
C TYR A 53 28.62 13.66 -8.43
N ILE A 54 29.04 13.70 -9.69
CA ILE A 54 28.23 14.17 -10.82
C ILE A 54 28.16 13.04 -11.83
N LEU A 55 26.95 12.55 -12.12
CA LEU A 55 26.76 11.50 -13.11
C LEU A 55 26.79 12.10 -14.53
N ASP A 56 27.72 11.61 -15.35
CA ASP A 56 27.80 11.83 -16.78
C ASP A 56 26.97 10.74 -17.48
N PHE A 57 25.70 11.06 -17.72
CA PHE A 57 24.71 10.11 -18.23
C PHE A 57 25.12 9.51 -19.58
N ALA A 58 25.66 10.32 -20.49
CA ALA A 58 25.99 9.85 -21.83
C ALA A 58 27.16 8.84 -21.85
N ASN A 59 28.08 8.93 -20.88
CA ASN A 59 29.20 8.00 -20.73
C ASN A 59 28.95 6.93 -19.66
N SER A 60 27.89 7.05 -18.86
CA SER A 60 27.65 6.23 -17.66
C SER A 60 28.76 6.33 -16.60
N ASP A 61 29.54 7.41 -16.58
CA ASP A 61 30.65 7.62 -15.65
C ASP A 61 30.33 8.65 -14.56
N ILE A 62 31.10 8.65 -13.46
CA ILE A 62 30.89 9.60 -12.36
C ILE A 62 32.12 10.51 -12.21
N LEU A 63 31.90 11.82 -12.32
CA LEU A 63 32.91 12.84 -12.06
C LEU A 63 32.94 13.18 -10.57
N VAL A 64 34.14 13.35 -10.02
CA VAL A 64 34.34 13.72 -8.61
C VAL A 64 34.82 15.17 -8.53
N PHE A 65 33.95 16.06 -8.06
CA PHE A 65 34.20 17.48 -7.89
C PHE A 65 34.54 17.80 -6.42
N ASP A 66 35.59 18.59 -6.22
CA ASP A 66 35.95 19.15 -4.91
C ASP A 66 35.52 20.62 -4.84
N PRO A 67 34.49 20.95 -4.02
CA PRO A 67 33.96 22.31 -3.90
C PRO A 67 34.94 23.27 -3.22
N VAL A 68 35.96 22.78 -2.51
CA VAL A 68 36.97 23.65 -1.90
C VAL A 68 37.96 24.17 -2.94
N THR A 69 38.22 23.38 -3.98
CA THR A 69 39.21 23.70 -5.02
C THR A 69 38.61 24.10 -6.35
N ASP A 70 37.29 23.99 -6.53
CA ASP A 70 36.56 24.20 -7.78
C ASP A 70 37.09 23.34 -8.94
N THR A 71 37.45 22.09 -8.66
CA THR A 71 38.02 21.21 -9.69
C THR A 71 37.45 19.81 -9.68
N ILE A 72 37.38 19.22 -10.88
CA ILE A 72 37.21 17.77 -11.05
C ILE A 72 38.53 17.09 -10.68
N THR A 73 38.51 16.32 -9.61
CA THR A 73 39.69 15.64 -9.06
C THR A 73 39.85 14.22 -9.59
N ASN A 74 38.77 13.57 -10.00
CA ASN A 74 38.77 12.21 -10.55
C ASN A 74 37.56 11.98 -11.48
N ILE A 75 37.65 10.93 -12.31
CA ILE A 75 36.54 10.36 -13.08
C ILE A 75 36.53 8.86 -12.83
N LEU A 76 35.40 8.35 -12.33
CA LEU A 76 35.18 6.92 -12.10
C LEU A 76 34.60 6.31 -13.39
N ASP A 77 35.38 5.41 -14.00
CA ASP A 77 34.98 4.60 -15.17
C ASP A 77 34.05 3.48 -14.70
N ILE A 78 32.73 3.67 -14.79
CA ILE A 78 31.77 2.73 -14.18
C ILE A 78 31.48 1.57 -15.13
N ASP A 79 31.18 1.84 -16.39
CA ASP A 79 30.76 0.82 -17.35
C ASP A 79 31.94 -0.06 -17.82
N GLY A 80 33.16 0.50 -17.83
CA GLY A 80 34.40 -0.24 -18.07
C GLY A 80 34.84 -1.06 -16.87
N THR A 81 34.68 -0.56 -15.64
CA THR A 81 34.96 -1.31 -14.41
C THR A 81 33.91 -2.40 -14.17
N ASN A 82 32.66 -2.16 -14.55
CA ASN A 82 31.51 -3.04 -14.32
C ASN A 82 30.77 -3.32 -15.64
N PRO A 83 31.24 -4.26 -16.47
CA PRO A 83 30.65 -4.51 -17.78
C PRO A 83 29.15 -4.81 -17.72
N GLY A 84 28.35 -4.00 -18.42
CA GLY A 84 26.89 -4.14 -18.49
C GLY A 84 26.11 -3.27 -17.51
N VAL A 85 26.80 -2.53 -16.63
CA VAL A 85 26.19 -1.50 -15.78
C VAL A 85 26.12 -0.19 -16.58
N THR A 86 24.93 0.38 -16.67
CA THR A 86 24.67 1.68 -17.31
C THR A 86 23.79 2.48 -16.38
N LEU A 87 24.21 3.70 -16.02
CA LEU A 87 23.54 4.46 -14.97
C LEU A 87 22.51 5.44 -15.55
N VAL A 88 21.48 5.76 -14.77
CA VAL A 88 20.48 6.80 -15.06
C VAL A 88 20.33 7.74 -13.87
N GLY A 89 19.87 8.97 -14.12
CA GLY A 89 19.97 10.20 -13.31
C GLY A 89 19.85 10.19 -11.79
N GLY A 90 19.40 9.11 -11.15
CA GLY A 90 19.31 9.00 -9.70
C GLY A 90 20.60 8.47 -9.09
N ILE A 91 21.41 9.34 -8.47
CA ILE A 91 22.51 8.94 -7.59
C ILE A 91 22.38 9.60 -6.22
N ALA A 92 22.83 8.91 -5.17
CA ALA A 92 22.87 9.40 -3.80
C ALA A 92 24.04 8.78 -3.01
N GLY A 93 24.58 9.48 -2.04
CA GLY A 93 25.60 8.99 -1.10
C GLY A 93 24.94 8.26 0.07
N ILE A 94 25.54 7.15 0.49
CA ILE A 94 25.18 6.43 1.71
C ILE A 94 26.40 6.18 2.58
N THR A 95 26.27 6.36 3.89
CA THR A 95 27.38 6.20 4.84
C THR A 95 27.39 4.81 5.50
N GLY A 96 28.54 4.41 6.05
CA GLY A 96 28.65 3.23 6.92
C GLY A 96 28.42 1.83 6.28
N PRO A 97 29.26 1.34 5.35
CA PRO A 97 30.44 1.95 4.72
C PRO A 97 30.07 2.91 3.58
N ASP A 98 30.99 3.82 3.24
CA ASP A 98 30.74 4.86 2.24
C ASP A 98 30.52 4.28 0.83
N ARG A 99 29.35 4.55 0.26
CA ARG A 99 28.94 4.10 -1.09
C ARG A 99 28.18 5.19 -1.83
N ILE A 100 28.16 5.08 -3.16
CA ILE A 100 27.21 5.77 -4.01
C ILE A 100 26.13 4.78 -4.42
N VAL A 101 24.89 5.07 -4.06
CA VAL A 101 23.69 4.40 -4.57
C VAL A 101 23.38 4.98 -5.94
N ALA A 102 23.18 4.12 -6.94
CA ALA A 102 22.88 4.54 -8.29
C ALA A 102 21.82 3.63 -8.93
N THR A 103 20.87 4.24 -9.63
CA THR A 103 19.88 3.50 -10.45
C THR A 103 20.47 3.11 -11.80
N GLN A 104 20.28 1.85 -12.19
CA GLN A 104 20.60 1.39 -13.54
C GLN A 104 19.56 1.92 -14.55
N ALA A 105 19.96 2.13 -15.80
CA ALA A 105 19.06 2.44 -16.90
C ALA A 105 17.85 1.50 -16.95
N ALA A 106 16.67 2.08 -17.23
CA ALA A 106 15.36 1.46 -17.07
C ALA A 106 14.97 1.12 -15.63
N GLY A 107 15.65 1.62 -14.58
CA GLY A 107 15.19 1.52 -13.19
C GLY A 107 15.02 0.09 -12.65
N LEU A 108 15.64 -0.90 -13.29
CA LEU A 108 15.46 -2.33 -12.96
C LEU A 108 16.41 -2.83 -11.88
N MET A 109 17.49 -2.10 -11.63
CA MET A 109 18.51 -2.43 -10.64
C MET A 109 18.96 -1.17 -9.91
N VAL A 110 19.28 -1.34 -8.64
CA VAL A 110 19.98 -0.35 -7.82
C VAL A 110 21.33 -0.93 -7.44
N HIS A 111 22.39 -0.15 -7.61
CA HIS A 111 23.76 -0.54 -7.33
C HIS A 111 24.34 0.28 -6.18
N GLU A 112 25.13 -0.36 -5.32
CA GLU A 112 26.09 0.34 -4.47
C GLU A 112 27.47 0.31 -5.12
N ILE A 113 28.06 1.50 -5.28
CA ILE A 113 29.35 1.70 -5.95
C ILE A 113 30.36 2.21 -4.92
N ASP A 114 31.56 1.63 -4.91
CA ASP A 114 32.68 2.13 -4.12
C ASP A 114 33.16 3.48 -4.69
N PRO A 115 33.11 4.58 -3.90
CA PRO A 115 33.38 5.94 -4.39
C PRO A 115 34.86 6.20 -4.73
N THR A 116 35.75 5.26 -4.39
CA THR A 116 37.19 5.35 -4.64
C THR A 116 37.60 4.60 -5.90
N THR A 117 36.93 3.47 -6.18
CA THR A 117 37.32 2.53 -7.25
C THR A 117 36.33 2.46 -8.40
N GLY A 118 35.08 2.91 -8.20
CA GLY A 118 34.01 2.75 -9.18
C GLY A 118 33.44 1.33 -9.26
N ALA A 119 33.91 0.39 -8.44
CA ALA A 119 33.44 -0.99 -8.46
C ALA A 119 32.06 -1.12 -7.79
N VAL A 120 31.14 -1.86 -8.42
CA VAL A 120 29.86 -2.25 -7.81
C VAL A 120 30.12 -3.28 -6.71
N THR A 121 29.69 -2.99 -5.49
CA THR A 121 29.89 -3.86 -4.31
C THR A 121 28.63 -4.61 -3.90
N ALA A 122 27.46 -4.07 -4.20
CA ALA A 122 26.16 -4.70 -3.95
C ALA A 122 25.15 -4.25 -4.99
N SER A 123 24.09 -5.03 -5.18
CA SER A 123 22.98 -4.64 -6.05
C SER A 123 21.71 -5.35 -5.61
N PHE A 124 20.58 -4.71 -5.81
CA PHE A 124 19.27 -5.33 -5.67
C PHE A 124 18.36 -4.90 -6.82
N ALA A 125 17.41 -5.77 -7.16
CA ALA A 125 16.30 -5.42 -8.03
C ALA A 125 15.16 -4.93 -7.15
N PRO A 126 14.71 -3.68 -7.27
CA PRO A 126 13.51 -3.22 -6.57
C PRO A 126 12.32 -4.12 -6.92
N THR A 127 11.55 -4.57 -5.93
CA THR A 127 10.45 -5.53 -6.11
C THR A 127 9.06 -4.89 -5.99
N THR A 128 8.91 -3.65 -6.42
CA THR A 128 7.63 -2.92 -6.37
C THR A 128 7.08 -2.68 -7.77
N ALA A 129 5.82 -2.25 -7.85
CA ALA A 129 5.18 -1.91 -9.12
C ALA A 129 5.88 -0.75 -9.86
N SER A 130 6.63 0.08 -9.14
CA SER A 130 7.42 1.19 -9.68
C SER A 130 8.79 0.76 -10.23
N ALA A 131 9.16 -0.52 -10.06
CA ALA A 131 10.36 -1.09 -10.65
C ALA A 131 10.33 -0.95 -12.17
N GLY A 132 11.41 -0.45 -12.76
CA GLY A 132 11.38 -0.08 -14.18
C GLY A 132 11.34 1.44 -14.43
N SER A 133 10.94 2.22 -13.41
CA SER A 133 10.64 3.65 -13.54
C SER A 133 11.50 4.55 -12.65
N TYR A 134 12.35 3.96 -11.82
CA TYR A 134 13.22 4.72 -10.92
C TYR A 134 14.27 5.50 -11.67
N ILE A 135 14.16 6.82 -11.57
CA ILE A 135 15.11 7.77 -12.16
C ILE A 135 15.62 8.79 -11.14
N GLY A 136 15.02 8.85 -9.94
CA GLY A 136 15.54 9.61 -8.81
C GLY A 136 15.98 8.68 -7.68
N ALA A 137 17.07 9.03 -7.00
CA ALA A 137 17.52 8.35 -5.80
C ALA A 137 17.82 9.37 -4.70
N ALA A 138 17.51 9.00 -3.47
CA ALA A 138 17.94 9.68 -2.27
C ALA A 138 18.17 8.66 -1.17
N VAL A 139 18.95 9.02 -0.17
CA VAL A 139 19.14 8.18 1.02
C VAL A 139 18.87 9.03 2.25
N VAL A 140 18.12 8.48 3.21
CA VAL A 140 17.83 9.15 4.49
C VAL A 140 17.92 8.10 5.58
N ASP A 141 18.86 8.30 6.52
CA ASP A 141 19.12 7.40 7.63
C ASP A 141 19.35 5.94 7.21
N GLY A 142 20.09 5.74 6.13
CA GLY A 142 20.39 4.42 5.55
C GLY A 142 19.27 3.77 4.73
N ASP A 143 18.05 4.30 4.77
CA ASP A 143 16.95 3.88 3.87
C ASP A 143 17.15 4.52 2.49
N ILE A 144 16.95 3.73 1.44
CA ILE A 144 17.05 4.13 0.04
C ILE A 144 15.66 4.52 -0.46
N TYR A 145 15.52 5.78 -0.85
CA TYR A 145 14.31 6.36 -1.42
C TYR A 145 14.47 6.43 -2.92
N LEU A 146 13.59 5.77 -3.65
CA LEU A 146 13.60 5.76 -5.10
C LEU A 146 12.37 6.51 -5.61
N GLY A 147 12.64 7.63 -6.28
CA GLY A 147 11.63 8.39 -7.00
C GLY A 147 11.39 7.74 -8.36
N ALA A 148 10.15 7.33 -8.60
CA ALA A 148 9.75 6.80 -9.88
C ALA A 148 9.14 7.89 -10.76
N ALA A 149 9.54 7.93 -12.02
CA ALA A 149 9.08 8.95 -12.97
C ALA A 149 7.59 8.81 -13.29
N THR A 150 7.15 7.55 -13.37
CA THR A 150 5.84 7.17 -13.88
C THR A 150 4.88 6.70 -12.78
N SER A 151 5.35 6.60 -11.54
CA SER A 151 4.48 6.45 -10.39
C SER A 151 4.62 7.67 -9.50
N SER A 152 3.50 8.18 -8.98
CA SER A 152 3.51 9.28 -8.01
C SER A 152 3.90 8.76 -6.63
N THR A 153 4.92 7.91 -6.55
CA THR A 153 5.40 7.33 -5.30
C THR A 153 6.90 7.53 -5.16
N ILE A 154 7.32 7.71 -3.91
CA ILE A 154 8.68 7.44 -3.49
C ILE A 154 8.64 6.11 -2.77
N ASP A 155 9.23 5.09 -3.37
CA ASP A 155 9.32 3.77 -2.77
C ASP A 155 10.58 3.71 -1.91
N VAL A 156 10.42 3.29 -0.66
CA VAL A 156 11.47 3.25 0.35
C VAL A 156 11.92 1.80 0.51
N PHE A 157 13.21 1.58 0.44
CA PHE A 157 13.86 0.28 0.60
C PHE A 157 14.89 0.36 1.73
N SER A 158 15.09 -0.73 2.46
CA SER A 158 16.31 -0.87 3.25
C SER A 158 17.54 -0.86 2.33
N ARG A 159 18.72 -0.64 2.88
CA ARG A 159 19.98 -0.77 2.14
C ARG A 159 20.19 -2.15 1.51
N SER A 160 19.66 -3.19 2.13
CA SER A 160 19.67 -4.57 1.61
C SER A 160 18.64 -4.82 0.49
N GLY A 161 17.84 -3.82 0.13
CA GLY A 161 16.87 -3.88 -0.97
C GLY A 161 15.49 -4.42 -0.57
N ILE A 162 15.17 -4.49 0.72
CA ILE A 162 13.85 -4.90 1.21
C ILE A 162 12.91 -3.71 1.11
N PHE A 163 11.77 -3.86 0.43
CA PHE A 163 10.76 -2.81 0.37
C PHE A 163 10.18 -2.55 1.77
N GLN A 164 10.20 -1.29 2.19
CA GLN A 164 9.71 -0.83 3.49
C GLN A 164 8.31 -0.22 3.39
N ARG A 165 8.14 0.75 2.49
CA ARG A 165 6.88 1.49 2.31
C ARG A 165 6.89 2.32 1.02
N SER A 166 5.72 2.72 0.54
CA SER A 166 5.59 3.75 -0.49
C SER A 166 5.06 5.03 0.13
N VAL A 167 5.68 6.16 -0.21
CA VAL A 167 5.19 7.49 0.12
C VAL A 167 4.50 8.04 -1.12
N ALA A 168 3.18 8.23 -1.03
CA ALA A 168 2.45 8.90 -2.09
C ALA A 168 2.91 10.35 -2.21
N THR A 169 3.21 10.75 -3.42
CA THR A 169 3.51 12.12 -3.81
C THR A 169 2.44 12.57 -4.79
N PRO A 170 2.20 13.88 -4.93
CA PRO A 170 1.17 14.35 -5.87
C PRO A 170 1.62 14.34 -7.34
N PHE A 171 2.87 13.98 -7.63
CA PHE A 171 3.44 13.99 -8.97
C PHE A 171 4.55 12.94 -9.08
N GLY A 172 4.77 12.40 -10.28
CA GLY A 172 5.91 11.53 -10.57
C GLY A 172 7.24 12.21 -10.22
N ILE A 173 8.14 11.47 -9.58
CA ILE A 173 9.39 12.02 -9.08
C ILE A 173 10.50 11.68 -10.06
N SER A 174 10.74 12.60 -11.00
CA SER A 174 11.78 12.47 -12.02
C SER A 174 13.17 12.92 -11.55
N ALA A 175 13.23 13.63 -10.43
CA ALA A 175 14.47 14.00 -9.77
C ALA A 175 14.24 13.93 -8.26
N LEU A 176 14.95 13.01 -7.62
CA LEU A 176 15.08 12.95 -6.17
C LEU A 176 16.53 13.32 -5.84
N GLY A 177 16.73 14.06 -4.75
CA GLY A 177 18.05 14.52 -4.34
C GLY A 177 18.11 14.61 -2.84
N GLY A 178 18.97 13.82 -2.23
CA GLY A 178 19.14 13.72 -0.79
C GLY A 178 20.15 12.63 -0.53
N ASP A 179 21.20 12.96 0.19
CA ASP A 179 22.22 11.99 0.55
C ASP A 179 21.99 11.58 1.99
N ASP A 180 22.52 10.42 2.36
CA ASP A 180 22.65 10.00 3.75
C ASP A 180 23.62 10.97 4.42
N ILE A 181 23.10 12.14 4.76
CA ILE A 181 23.64 12.94 5.82
C ILE A 181 23.32 12.04 7.01
N PRO A 182 24.32 11.34 7.59
CA PRO A 182 24.05 10.64 8.84
C PRO A 182 23.40 11.69 9.70
N SER A 183 22.27 11.36 10.33
CA SER A 183 21.58 12.20 11.30
C SER A 183 22.58 12.66 12.36
N THR A 184 23.31 13.69 11.97
CA THR A 184 23.99 14.69 12.74
C THR A 184 23.09 15.91 12.78
N VAL A 185 21.81 15.75 12.38
CA VAL A 185 20.68 16.29 13.12
C VAL A 185 20.84 15.71 14.54
N THR A 186 21.70 16.24 15.41
CA THR A 186 21.36 17.42 16.19
C THR A 186 19.86 17.48 16.29
N SER A 187 19.32 16.73 17.26
CA SER A 187 17.94 16.80 17.68
C SER A 187 17.45 18.24 17.46
N LEU A 188 16.34 18.39 16.74
CA LEU A 188 15.56 19.59 16.95
C LEU A 188 15.31 19.62 18.45
N VAL A 189 15.94 20.58 19.14
CA VAL A 189 15.82 20.72 20.59
C VAL A 189 14.32 20.76 20.91
N GLY A 190 13.78 19.66 21.45
CA GLY A 190 12.36 19.55 21.81
C GLY A 190 11.49 18.54 21.04
N ASP A 191 12.02 17.61 20.25
CA ASP A 191 11.27 16.43 19.74
C ASP A 191 11.81 15.12 20.35
N PHE A 192 10.97 14.08 20.48
CA PHE A 192 11.34 12.81 21.13
C PHE A 192 12.40 12.02 20.33
N ASP A 193 13.51 11.63 20.97
CA ASP A 193 14.59 10.84 20.34
C ASP A 193 14.98 9.52 21.07
N ILE A 194 15.47 8.55 20.29
CA ILE A 194 16.01 7.29 20.79
C ILE A 194 17.46 7.16 20.34
N GLN A 195 18.38 7.44 21.25
CA GLN A 195 19.80 7.24 21.01
C GLN A 195 20.18 5.76 21.20
N VAL A 196 20.69 5.10 20.15
CA VAL A 196 21.14 3.70 20.22
C VAL A 196 22.67 3.60 20.28
N ASN A 197 23.17 3.04 21.38
CA ASN A 197 24.57 2.66 21.58
C ASN A 197 24.78 1.18 21.25
N PHE A 198 25.41 0.90 20.12
CA PHE A 198 25.73 -0.48 19.72
C PHE A 198 27.00 -1.00 20.40
N LEU A 199 26.86 -2.06 21.19
CA LEU A 199 27.94 -2.71 21.92
C LEU A 199 28.44 -3.93 21.15
N GLY A 200 29.74 -3.98 20.86
CA GLY A 200 30.38 -5.09 20.16
C GLY A 200 30.36 -4.96 18.64
N GLU A 201 30.55 -6.09 17.96
CA GLU A 201 30.57 -6.17 16.50
C GLU A 201 29.14 -6.37 15.97
N TRP A 202 28.76 -5.59 14.96
CA TRP A 202 27.44 -5.60 14.34
C TRP A 202 27.60 -5.47 12.83
N THR A 203 26.77 -6.14 12.05
CA THR A 203 26.69 -5.90 10.60
C THR A 203 25.96 -4.58 10.31
N ALA A 204 26.11 -4.04 9.10
CA ALA A 204 25.38 -2.85 8.67
C ALA A 204 23.86 -3.09 8.71
N SER A 205 23.40 -4.22 8.16
CA SER A 205 21.98 -4.58 8.13
C SER A 205 21.35 -4.74 9.51
N GLN A 206 22.10 -5.23 10.50
CA GLN A 206 21.61 -5.33 11.89
C GLN A 206 21.49 -3.95 12.55
N ARG A 207 22.45 -3.06 12.31
CA ARG A 207 22.37 -1.68 12.83
C ARG A 207 21.19 -0.94 12.23
N GLU A 208 21.03 -1.04 10.91
CA GLU A 208 19.92 -0.44 10.17
C GLU A 208 18.57 -0.94 10.69
N ALA A 209 18.39 -2.25 10.90
CA ALA A 209 17.15 -2.79 11.43
C ALA A 209 16.80 -2.26 12.83
N VAL A 210 17.79 -2.12 13.73
CA VAL A 210 17.54 -1.56 15.07
C VAL A 210 17.22 -0.07 15.00
N LEU A 211 17.89 0.68 14.13
CA LEU A 211 17.62 2.11 13.93
C LEU A 211 16.25 2.34 13.28
N ALA A 212 15.88 1.55 12.27
CA ALA A 212 14.55 1.58 11.64
C ALA A 212 13.44 1.29 12.66
N ALA A 213 13.66 0.32 13.55
CA ALA A 213 12.75 0.03 14.64
C ALA A 213 12.62 1.21 15.63
N ALA A 214 13.74 1.84 16.02
CA ALA A 214 13.73 3.03 16.88
C ALA A 214 12.95 4.19 16.25
N GLN A 215 13.22 4.49 14.97
CA GLN A 215 12.53 5.54 14.22
C GLN A 215 11.02 5.31 14.10
N ARG A 216 10.58 4.05 14.00
CA ARG A 216 9.14 3.73 13.97
C ARG A 216 8.46 4.13 15.27
N TRP A 217 9.16 4.03 16.40
CA TRP A 217 8.67 4.53 17.69
C TRP A 217 8.77 6.05 17.85
N GLU A 218 9.84 6.69 17.38
CA GLU A 218 9.99 8.17 17.36
C GLU A 218 8.90 8.86 16.53
N ARG A 219 8.38 8.16 15.51
CA ARG A 219 7.23 8.63 14.72
C ARG A 219 5.90 8.55 15.48
N ILE A 220 5.81 7.71 16.51
CA ILE A 220 4.61 7.51 17.32
C ILE A 220 4.64 8.44 18.53
N VAL A 221 5.78 8.59 19.20
CA VAL A 221 5.96 9.48 20.34
C VAL A 221 6.45 10.82 19.84
N ILE A 222 5.61 11.85 19.91
CA ILE A 222 5.82 13.11 19.16
C ILE A 222 6.17 14.30 20.03
N ALA A 223 6.35 14.12 21.34
CA ALA A 223 6.77 15.21 22.22
C ALA A 223 7.94 14.80 23.09
N ASP A 224 8.86 15.74 23.22
CA ASP A 224 10.02 15.70 24.10
C ASP A 224 9.69 15.44 25.57
N LEU A 225 10.58 14.70 26.22
CA LEU A 225 10.57 14.45 27.64
C LEU A 225 11.62 15.30 28.35
N PRO A 226 11.39 15.68 29.62
CA PRO A 226 12.40 16.42 30.37
C PRO A 226 13.72 15.65 30.46
N ASP A 227 14.82 16.32 30.10
CA ASP A 227 16.17 15.75 30.18
C ASP A 227 16.45 15.26 31.60
N VAL A 228 17.16 14.15 31.71
CA VAL A 228 17.57 13.59 32.98
C VAL A 228 19.03 13.14 32.97
N ASN A 229 19.76 13.45 34.03
CA ASN A 229 21.12 12.98 34.17
C ASN A 229 21.14 11.53 34.70
N VAL A 230 21.43 10.58 33.81
CA VAL A 230 21.52 9.15 34.10
C VAL A 230 22.94 8.76 34.57
N PRO A 231 23.10 8.12 35.74
CA PRO A 231 24.41 7.69 36.23
C PRO A 231 25.13 6.76 35.25
N GLY A 232 26.35 7.14 34.84
CA GLY A 232 27.18 6.34 33.93
C GLY A 232 26.96 6.62 32.44
N ILE A 233 25.87 7.30 32.07
CA ILE A 233 25.58 7.72 30.69
C ILE A 233 25.79 9.22 30.53
N GLY A 234 25.25 10.04 31.44
CA GLY A 234 25.32 11.50 31.39
C GLY A 234 23.94 12.13 31.26
N LEU A 235 23.87 13.32 30.65
CA LEU A 235 22.60 13.95 30.32
C LEU A 235 21.94 13.15 29.19
N VAL A 236 20.72 12.70 29.43
CA VAL A 236 19.87 12.03 28.45
C VAL A 236 18.68 12.92 28.18
N ASP A 237 18.38 13.17 26.90
CA ASP A 237 17.21 13.92 26.44
C ASP A 237 15.96 13.06 26.68
N ASP A 238 15.75 12.04 25.85
CA ASP A 238 14.58 11.17 25.89
C ASP A 238 14.87 9.72 26.30
N LEU A 239 15.52 8.94 25.42
CA LEU A 239 15.83 7.53 25.69
C LEU A 239 17.18 7.12 25.11
N VAL A 240 18.03 6.52 25.94
CA VAL A 240 19.26 5.85 25.49
C VAL A 240 19.13 4.34 25.59
N ILE A 241 19.39 3.64 24.48
CA ILE A 241 19.37 2.18 24.41
C ILE A 241 20.79 1.66 24.22
N ASN A 242 21.24 0.74 25.07
CA ASN A 242 22.46 -0.02 24.81
C ASN A 242 22.09 -1.34 24.14
N ALA A 243 22.34 -1.45 22.83
CA ALA A 243 22.06 -2.65 22.05
C ALA A 243 23.26 -3.60 22.03
N GLY A 244 23.06 -4.88 22.33
CA GLY A 244 24.11 -5.90 22.33
C GLY A 244 23.63 -7.29 21.93
N PHE A 245 24.59 -8.22 21.89
CA PHE A 245 24.32 -9.65 21.74
C PHE A 245 24.79 -10.38 23.00
N ALA A 246 23.97 -11.29 23.52
CA ALA A 246 24.31 -12.12 24.66
C ALA A 246 23.63 -13.48 24.55
N PRO A 247 24.22 -14.57 25.05
CA PRO A 247 23.47 -15.82 25.24
C PRO A 247 22.40 -15.58 26.31
N LEU A 248 21.13 -15.74 25.95
CA LEU A 248 20.02 -15.51 26.88
C LEU A 248 19.55 -16.84 27.46
N ASP A 249 19.08 -17.76 26.63
CA ASP A 249 18.64 -19.09 27.05
C ASP A 249 18.94 -20.23 26.06
N GLY A 250 19.63 -19.90 24.97
CA GLY A 250 20.07 -20.84 23.94
C GLY A 250 19.01 -21.11 22.88
N ALA A 251 19.39 -21.81 21.81
CA ALA A 251 18.58 -21.83 20.59
C ALA A 251 17.08 -22.22 20.76
N GLY A 252 16.20 -21.36 20.23
CA GLY A 252 14.80 -21.64 19.90
C GLY A 252 13.77 -21.16 20.92
N ASN A 253 14.15 -20.35 21.92
CA ASN A 253 13.24 -19.87 22.96
C ASN A 253 13.15 -18.33 22.98
N VAL A 254 14.13 -17.63 23.58
CA VAL A 254 14.11 -16.18 23.69
C VAL A 254 14.90 -15.57 22.54
N LEU A 255 14.20 -14.87 21.63
CA LEU A 255 14.81 -14.23 20.47
C LEU A 255 15.62 -12.98 20.86
N ALA A 256 15.06 -12.19 21.77
CA ALA A 256 15.69 -11.02 22.36
C ALA A 256 15.06 -10.74 23.73
N GLY A 257 15.70 -9.87 24.50
CA GLY A 257 15.13 -9.36 25.74
C GLY A 257 15.59 -7.95 26.00
N SER A 258 14.72 -7.18 26.64
CA SER A 258 14.97 -5.79 26.96
C SER A 258 14.47 -5.42 28.35
N ALA A 259 15.09 -4.39 28.93
CA ALA A 259 14.64 -3.83 30.19
C ALA A 259 15.09 -2.38 30.36
N PRO A 260 14.22 -1.48 30.85
CA PRO A 260 14.64 -0.18 31.35
C PRO A 260 15.66 -0.33 32.48
N THR A 261 16.82 0.29 32.34
CA THR A 261 17.88 0.35 33.37
C THR A 261 17.77 1.63 34.19
N TYR A 262 17.09 2.65 33.67
CA TYR A 262 16.80 3.89 34.38
C TYR A 262 15.43 4.46 33.98
N VAL A 263 14.70 4.97 34.97
CA VAL A 263 13.39 5.64 34.80
C VAL A 263 13.41 7.01 35.47
N ARG A 264 12.74 8.00 34.86
CA ARG A 264 12.59 9.37 35.39
C ARG A 264 11.87 9.34 36.74
N SER A 265 12.35 10.14 37.69
CA SER A 265 11.82 10.09 39.07
C SER A 265 10.39 10.59 39.22
N GLU A 266 9.95 11.53 38.38
CA GLU A 266 8.60 12.12 38.44
C GLU A 266 7.60 11.34 37.57
N SER A 267 7.88 11.21 36.27
CA SER A 267 6.98 10.55 35.33
C SER A 267 7.05 9.02 35.35
N ARG A 268 8.13 8.43 35.90
CA ARG A 268 8.47 7.00 35.79
C ARG A 268 8.73 6.50 34.36
N LEU A 269 8.74 7.39 33.37
CA LEU A 269 9.07 7.03 31.99
C LEU A 269 10.55 6.64 31.87
N PRO A 270 10.89 5.59 31.10
CA PRO A 270 12.27 5.16 30.86
C PRO A 270 13.12 6.27 30.24
N ALA A 271 14.38 6.35 30.67
CA ALA A 271 15.39 7.20 30.05
C ALA A 271 16.64 6.41 29.62
N ALA A 272 16.84 5.20 30.15
CA ALA A 272 17.86 4.31 29.62
C ALA A 272 17.42 2.85 29.72
N GLY A 273 17.90 2.02 28.82
CA GLY A 273 17.60 0.59 28.78
C GLY A 273 18.63 -0.22 28.01
N ASP A 274 18.58 -1.53 28.18
CA ASP A 274 19.42 -2.48 27.45
C ASP A 274 18.54 -3.31 26.51
N LEU A 275 18.99 -3.49 25.27
CA LEU A 275 18.39 -4.36 24.25
C LEU A 275 19.38 -5.47 23.92
N LEU A 276 19.04 -6.73 24.17
CA LEU A 276 19.94 -7.86 23.96
C LEU A 276 19.28 -8.91 23.05
N PHE A 277 19.91 -9.22 21.92
CA PHE A 277 19.51 -10.35 21.06
C PHE A 277 20.22 -11.63 21.49
N ASP A 278 19.52 -12.77 21.43
CA ASP A 278 20.18 -14.06 21.68
C ASP A 278 21.11 -14.40 20.51
N ALA A 279 22.41 -14.45 20.82
CA ALA A 279 23.45 -14.77 19.86
C ALA A 279 23.29 -16.17 19.23
N GLU A 280 22.60 -17.09 19.89
CA GLU A 280 22.36 -18.45 19.37
C GLU A 280 21.20 -18.50 18.36
N ASP A 281 20.24 -17.58 18.44
CA ASP A 281 19.07 -17.51 17.53
C ASP A 281 19.21 -16.51 16.40
N LEU A 282 20.23 -15.63 16.48
CA LEU A 282 20.47 -14.55 15.53
C LEU A 282 20.41 -15.00 14.05
N ALA A 283 21.08 -16.08 13.69
CA ALA A 283 21.12 -16.56 12.31
C ALA A 283 19.74 -17.03 11.79
N LEU A 284 18.94 -17.65 12.66
CA LEU A 284 17.59 -18.10 12.32
C LEU A 284 16.62 -16.91 12.26
N LEU A 285 16.79 -15.96 13.18
CA LEU A 285 16.03 -14.73 13.26
C LEU A 285 16.19 -13.88 11.98
N GLU A 286 17.43 -13.74 11.51
CA GLU A 286 17.74 -13.08 10.23
C GLU A 286 17.19 -13.84 9.03
N ALA A 287 17.41 -15.16 8.97
CA ALA A 287 16.94 -15.99 7.86
C ALA A 287 15.41 -15.99 7.71
N ASN A 288 14.68 -15.82 8.81
CA ASN A 288 13.22 -15.75 8.81
C ASN A 288 12.67 -14.32 8.61
N GLY A 289 13.55 -13.32 8.46
CA GLY A 289 13.15 -11.92 8.28
C GLY A 289 12.50 -11.31 9.53
N LYS A 290 12.83 -11.80 10.73
CA LYS A 290 12.20 -11.39 12.00
C LYS A 290 13.08 -10.46 12.86
N PHE A 291 14.32 -10.22 12.46
CA PHE A 291 15.27 -9.41 13.24
C PHE A 291 14.75 -7.99 13.52
N GLU A 292 14.25 -7.29 12.49
CA GLU A 292 13.70 -5.93 12.64
C GLU A 292 12.44 -5.92 13.51
N THR A 293 11.49 -6.84 13.27
CA THR A 293 10.25 -6.91 14.07
C THR A 293 10.51 -7.26 15.53
N THR A 294 11.49 -8.12 15.81
CA THR A 294 11.92 -8.39 17.19
C THR A 294 12.56 -7.15 17.82
N ALA A 295 13.40 -6.41 17.09
CA ALA A 295 13.93 -5.13 17.60
C ALA A 295 12.80 -4.15 17.95
N LEU A 296 11.80 -4.04 17.07
CA LEU A 296 10.64 -3.17 17.23
C LEU A 296 9.83 -3.53 18.48
N HIS A 297 9.54 -4.81 18.68
CA HIS A 297 8.86 -5.32 19.88
C HIS A 297 9.62 -4.93 21.17
N GLU A 298 10.91 -5.23 21.23
CA GLU A 298 11.72 -4.99 22.42
C GLU A 298 11.89 -3.49 22.74
N ILE A 299 11.99 -2.62 21.72
CA ILE A 299 12.02 -1.17 21.96
C ILE A 299 10.69 -0.71 22.58
N GLY A 300 9.55 -1.35 22.25
CA GLY A 300 8.28 -1.09 22.92
C GLY A 300 8.33 -1.31 24.43
N HIS A 301 9.00 -2.39 24.88
CA HIS A 301 9.26 -2.63 26.30
C HIS A 301 10.18 -1.58 26.93
N LEU A 302 11.18 -1.10 26.17
CA LEU A 302 12.08 -0.02 26.62
C LEU A 302 11.39 1.34 26.73
N LEU A 303 10.26 1.54 26.04
CA LEU A 303 9.37 2.70 26.24
C LEU A 303 8.43 2.54 27.45
N GLY A 304 8.38 1.36 28.06
CA GLY A 304 7.57 1.13 29.27
C GLY A 304 6.38 0.18 29.08
N ILE A 305 6.08 -0.24 27.85
CA ILE A 305 4.98 -1.17 27.57
C ILE A 305 5.28 -2.48 28.29
N GLY A 306 4.39 -2.91 29.19
CA GLY A 306 4.59 -4.11 30.00
C GLY A 306 5.60 -3.96 31.15
N THR A 307 6.59 -3.08 31.05
CA THR A 307 7.71 -3.00 32.02
C THR A 307 7.43 -2.04 33.18
N ILE A 308 6.59 -1.01 32.98
CA ILE A 308 6.23 -0.05 34.04
C ILE A 308 4.73 0.01 34.36
N TRP A 309 3.90 -0.83 33.72
CA TRP A 309 2.45 -0.81 33.93
C TRP A 309 2.04 -0.99 35.39
N GLN A 310 2.64 -1.96 36.09
CA GLN A 310 2.36 -2.21 37.51
C GLN A 310 2.85 -1.06 38.40
N ASP A 311 4.02 -0.49 38.10
CA ASP A 311 4.61 0.65 38.82
C ASP A 311 3.72 1.89 38.76
N LEU A 312 3.02 2.09 37.63
CA LEU A 312 2.06 3.16 37.43
C LEU A 312 0.65 2.83 37.95
N GLY A 313 0.43 1.63 38.48
CA GLY A 313 -0.88 1.18 38.95
C GLY A 313 -1.91 0.97 37.83
N LEU A 314 -1.44 0.73 36.60
CA LEU A 314 -2.26 0.52 35.41
C LEU A 314 -2.67 -0.95 35.21
N VAL A 315 -2.28 -1.86 36.11
CA VAL A 315 -2.68 -3.27 36.08
C VAL A 315 -3.63 -3.58 37.22
N THR A 316 -4.73 -4.26 36.91
CA THR A 316 -5.64 -4.85 37.90
C THR A 316 -5.71 -6.36 37.70
N GLY A 317 -6.03 -7.10 38.77
CA GLY A 317 -6.09 -8.56 38.70
C GLY A 317 -4.73 -9.23 38.49
N SER A 318 -3.61 -8.57 38.83
CA SER A 318 -2.27 -9.17 38.79
C SER A 318 -2.23 -10.49 39.58
N GLY A 319 -1.58 -11.50 39.01
CA GLY A 319 -1.50 -12.87 39.50
C GLY A 319 -2.81 -13.66 39.41
N SER A 320 -3.87 -13.08 38.84
CA SER A 320 -5.15 -13.76 38.65
C SER A 320 -5.25 -14.46 37.29
N ALA A 321 -6.38 -15.13 37.05
CA ALA A 321 -6.67 -15.74 35.76
C ALA A 321 -6.99 -14.71 34.66
N ASP A 322 -7.28 -13.45 35.01
CA ASP A 322 -7.60 -12.40 34.04
C ASP A 322 -7.02 -11.05 34.51
N PRO A 323 -5.68 -10.89 34.47
CA PRO A 323 -5.07 -9.59 34.65
C PRO A 323 -5.48 -8.67 33.49
N GLN A 324 -5.66 -7.39 33.78
CA GLN A 324 -6.11 -6.38 32.82
C GLN A 324 -5.34 -5.07 32.98
N PHE A 325 -5.00 -4.45 31.85
CA PHE A 325 -4.53 -3.07 31.77
C PHE A 325 -5.72 -2.11 31.82
N VAL A 326 -5.68 -1.10 32.69
CA VAL A 326 -6.83 -0.22 32.98
C VAL A 326 -6.60 1.24 32.60
N GLY A 327 -5.60 1.52 31.76
CA GLY A 327 -5.39 2.85 31.20
C GLY A 327 -6.60 3.31 30.37
N PRO A 328 -7.14 4.53 30.62
CA PRO A 328 -8.39 4.97 29.99
C PRO A 328 -8.29 5.11 28.47
N HIS A 329 -7.14 5.51 27.91
CA HIS A 329 -6.99 5.66 26.46
C HIS A 329 -6.95 4.30 25.78
N ALA A 330 -6.15 3.36 26.29
CA ALA A 330 -6.08 1.99 25.75
C ALA A 330 -7.42 1.26 25.89
N VAL A 331 -8.14 1.44 27.00
CA VAL A 331 -9.48 0.86 27.17
C VAL A 331 -10.48 1.46 26.17
N ALA A 332 -10.41 2.77 25.90
CA ALA A 332 -11.24 3.40 24.88
C ALA A 332 -10.92 2.87 23.47
N ALA A 333 -9.63 2.77 23.12
CA ALA A 333 -9.18 2.21 21.85
C ALA A 333 -9.63 0.74 21.70
N TYR A 334 -9.50 -0.07 22.75
CA TYR A 334 -9.93 -1.47 22.74
C TYR A 334 -11.45 -1.60 22.58
N ASN A 335 -12.24 -0.76 23.25
CA ASN A 335 -13.69 -0.73 23.08
C ASN A 335 -14.10 -0.30 21.67
N ALA A 336 -13.41 0.68 21.07
CA ALA A 336 -13.65 1.09 19.69
C ALA A 336 -13.32 -0.04 18.70
N LEU A 337 -12.18 -0.70 18.91
CA LEU A 337 -11.69 -1.81 18.10
C LEU A 337 -12.63 -3.04 18.13
N THR A 338 -13.21 -3.33 19.29
CA THR A 338 -14.06 -4.52 19.51
C THR A 338 -15.57 -4.24 19.41
N GLY A 339 -15.98 -2.98 19.34
CA GLY A 339 -17.38 -2.57 19.52
C GLY A 339 -17.93 -2.84 20.93
N GLY A 340 -17.05 -2.96 21.93
CA GLY A 340 -17.35 -3.44 23.28
C GLY A 340 -17.60 -2.36 24.35
N SER A 341 -17.72 -2.80 25.59
CA SER A 341 -17.83 -1.93 26.79
C SER A 341 -17.12 -2.58 27.98
N TYR A 342 -15.81 -2.70 27.85
CA TYR A 342 -14.89 -3.29 28.82
C TYR A 342 -14.31 -2.22 29.74
N SER A 343 -13.94 -2.64 30.96
CA SER A 343 -13.28 -1.80 31.97
C SER A 343 -11.76 -1.92 31.97
N GLY A 344 -11.21 -2.79 31.12
CA GLY A 344 -9.80 -3.11 31.04
C GLY A 344 -9.48 -3.87 29.76
N VAL A 345 -8.22 -3.79 29.32
CA VAL A 345 -7.67 -4.54 28.19
C VAL A 345 -7.02 -5.82 28.74
N PRO A 346 -7.40 -7.01 28.24
CA PRO A 346 -6.77 -8.27 28.62
C PRO A 346 -5.25 -8.29 28.42
N ILE A 347 -4.48 -8.58 29.48
CA ILE A 347 -3.03 -8.80 29.38
C ILE A 347 -2.71 -10.28 29.59
N GLU A 348 -1.55 -10.71 29.12
CA GLU A 348 -1.15 -12.12 29.14
C GLU A 348 -1.10 -12.67 30.58
N ASN A 349 -1.60 -13.89 30.79
CA ASN A 349 -1.68 -14.54 32.11
C ASN A 349 -0.87 -15.84 32.19
N THR A 350 -0.24 -16.25 31.08
CA THR A 350 0.57 -17.45 30.95
C THR A 350 2.03 -17.14 30.57
N GLY A 351 2.89 -18.16 30.50
CA GLY A 351 4.28 -18.01 30.03
C GLY A 351 5.34 -17.60 31.10
N GLY A 352 4.95 -17.41 32.36
CA GLY A 352 5.90 -17.10 33.46
C GLY A 352 6.30 -15.63 33.52
N GLY A 353 7.28 -15.29 34.37
CA GLY A 353 7.58 -13.90 34.75
C GLY A 353 8.19 -12.99 33.67
N GLY A 354 8.52 -13.52 32.49
CA GLY A 354 8.96 -12.74 31.33
C GLY A 354 7.88 -12.55 30.27
N ASN A 355 6.72 -13.20 30.40
CA ASN A 355 5.62 -13.13 29.43
C ASN A 355 4.32 -12.65 30.08
N ALA A 356 3.94 -13.27 31.20
CA ALA A 356 2.72 -12.91 31.93
C ALA A 356 2.79 -11.45 32.40
N GLU A 357 1.72 -10.70 32.15
CA GLU A 357 1.52 -9.31 32.55
C GLU A 357 2.45 -8.27 31.90
N HIS A 358 3.29 -8.71 30.95
CA HIS A 358 4.18 -7.83 30.18
C HIS A 358 3.69 -7.62 28.73
N HIS A 359 2.75 -8.43 28.26
CA HIS A 359 2.25 -8.42 26.89
C HIS A 359 0.72 -8.30 26.83
N TRP A 360 0.21 -7.92 25.66
CA TRP A 360 -1.19 -8.14 25.35
C TRP A 360 -1.49 -9.64 25.31
N ARG A 361 -2.74 -10.00 25.65
CA ARG A 361 -3.13 -11.41 25.69
C ARG A 361 -3.15 -12.00 24.28
N GLU A 362 -2.32 -13.01 24.06
CA GLU A 362 -2.15 -13.68 22.76
C GLU A 362 -3.48 -14.19 22.20
N SER A 363 -4.29 -14.85 23.03
CA SER A 363 -5.62 -15.38 22.61
C SER A 363 -6.65 -14.33 22.17
N ILE A 364 -6.36 -13.04 22.35
CA ILE A 364 -7.22 -11.92 21.96
C ILE A 364 -6.59 -11.10 20.84
N PHE A 365 -5.29 -10.84 20.97
CA PHE A 365 -4.55 -9.94 20.08
C PHE A 365 -3.81 -10.68 18.96
N THR A 366 -3.64 -12.00 19.05
CA THR A 366 -3.02 -12.84 18.01
C THR A 366 -1.74 -12.20 17.46
N THR A 367 -1.76 -11.78 16.21
CA THR A 367 -0.64 -11.21 15.48
C THR A 367 -0.26 -9.77 15.88
N GLU A 368 -0.80 -9.18 16.95
CA GLU A 368 -0.41 -7.81 17.32
C GLU A 368 1.05 -7.76 17.81
N LEU A 369 1.80 -6.70 17.46
CA LEU A 369 3.24 -6.64 17.74
C LEU A 369 3.62 -6.96 19.19
N MET A 370 2.88 -6.43 20.17
CA MET A 370 3.20 -6.51 21.60
C MET A 370 2.52 -7.70 22.30
N THR A 371 2.17 -8.76 21.56
CA THR A 371 1.91 -10.07 22.17
C THR A 371 3.21 -10.82 22.45
N GLY A 372 3.16 -11.83 23.32
CA GLY A 372 4.36 -12.50 23.82
C GLY A 372 4.99 -13.54 22.88
N TYR A 373 4.49 -13.66 21.65
CA TYR A 373 4.91 -14.72 20.72
C TYR A 373 5.14 -14.13 19.33
N ALA A 374 6.35 -14.35 18.80
CA ALA A 374 6.65 -13.97 17.42
C ALA A 374 5.87 -14.87 16.43
N GLU A 375 5.28 -14.24 15.43
CA GLU A 375 4.50 -14.92 14.41
C GLU A 375 5.37 -15.63 13.37
N ALA A 376 4.76 -16.47 12.53
CA ALA A 376 5.45 -17.09 11.41
C ALA A 376 6.00 -16.04 10.42
N SER A 377 7.03 -16.41 9.67
CA SER A 377 7.58 -15.55 8.60
C SER A 377 6.50 -15.19 7.58
N GLY A 378 6.45 -13.91 7.19
CA GLY A 378 5.44 -13.38 6.26
C GLY A 378 4.10 -13.01 6.89
N VAL A 379 3.89 -13.27 8.19
CA VAL A 379 2.72 -12.76 8.93
C VAL A 379 3.02 -11.34 9.43
N ALA A 380 2.12 -10.41 9.14
CA ALA A 380 2.23 -9.02 9.57
C ALA A 380 1.95 -8.90 11.08
N GLU A 381 2.81 -8.16 11.78
CA GLU A 381 2.70 -7.90 13.22
C GLU A 381 2.48 -6.40 13.47
N PRO A 382 1.23 -5.89 13.33
CA PRO A 382 0.96 -4.46 13.37
C PRO A 382 1.05 -3.86 14.78
N ILE A 383 1.42 -2.57 14.85
CA ILE A 383 1.28 -1.75 16.05
C ILE A 383 -0.17 -1.23 16.11
N SER A 384 -0.98 -1.84 16.97
CA SER A 384 -2.40 -1.49 17.07
C SER A 384 -2.64 -0.12 17.72
N ALA A 385 -3.84 0.44 17.48
CA ALA A 385 -4.33 1.63 18.19
C ALA A 385 -4.36 1.45 19.72
N VAL A 386 -4.51 0.21 20.21
CA VAL A 386 -4.48 -0.10 21.64
C VAL A 386 -3.07 0.07 22.21
N THR A 387 -2.05 -0.40 21.48
CA THR A 387 -0.64 -0.25 21.84
C THR A 387 -0.23 1.21 21.89
N ILE A 388 -0.54 2.00 20.85
CA ILE A 388 -0.24 3.45 20.83
C ILE A 388 -0.97 4.17 21.97
N ALA A 389 -2.26 3.90 22.16
CA ALA A 389 -3.02 4.50 23.25
C ALA A 389 -2.47 4.14 24.64
N SER A 390 -1.87 2.96 24.81
CA SER A 390 -1.24 2.58 26.08
C SER A 390 -0.05 3.46 26.43
N LEU A 391 0.73 3.94 25.45
CA LEU A 391 1.82 4.90 25.67
C LEU A 391 1.28 6.25 26.17
N ALA A 392 0.12 6.71 25.65
CA ALA A 392 -0.55 7.89 26.19
C ALA A 392 -0.95 7.72 27.66
N ASP A 393 -1.38 6.50 28.05
CA ASP A 393 -1.67 6.17 29.45
C ASP A 393 -0.42 6.10 30.34
N LEU A 394 0.78 5.82 29.77
CA LEU A 394 2.05 5.94 30.50
C LEU A 394 2.49 7.40 30.70
N GLY A 395 1.98 8.31 29.86
CA GLY A 395 2.27 9.74 29.94
C GLY A 395 3.02 10.32 28.75
N TYR A 396 3.19 9.55 27.66
CA TYR A 396 3.73 10.08 26.39
C TYR A 396 2.67 10.91 25.64
N VAL A 397 3.13 11.85 24.80
CA VAL A 397 2.27 12.45 23.76
C VAL A 397 2.47 11.64 22.49
N VAL A 398 1.37 11.14 21.92
CA VAL A 398 1.42 10.20 20.80
C VAL A 398 0.60 10.65 19.60
N ASP A 399 1.03 10.25 18.41
CA ASP A 399 0.28 10.37 17.15
C ASP A 399 -0.56 9.11 16.91
N MET A 400 -1.87 9.21 17.15
CA MET A 400 -2.81 8.09 16.97
C MET A 400 -3.02 7.70 15.51
N ASP A 401 -2.70 8.58 14.55
CA ASP A 401 -2.86 8.30 13.12
C ASP A 401 -1.78 7.32 12.60
N ARG A 402 -0.77 7.02 13.43
CA ARG A 402 0.25 5.98 13.17
C ARG A 402 -0.21 4.57 13.56
N ALA A 403 -1.43 4.41 14.06
CA ALA A 403 -1.98 3.11 14.37
C ALA A 403 -2.19 2.29 13.09
N GLU A 404 -1.72 1.05 13.10
CA GLU A 404 -1.85 0.15 11.98
C GLU A 404 -3.15 -0.65 12.06
N VAL A 405 -3.69 -1.03 10.90
CA VAL A 405 -4.94 -1.77 10.80
C VAL A 405 -4.76 -3.12 11.48
N PHE A 406 -5.52 -3.33 12.55
CA PHE A 406 -5.51 -4.54 13.35
C PHE A 406 -6.95 -4.91 13.73
N ALA A 407 -7.28 -6.19 13.80
CA ALA A 407 -8.61 -6.68 14.16
C ALA A 407 -8.52 -7.87 15.13
N PRO A 408 -8.96 -7.74 16.39
CA PRO A 408 -8.90 -8.81 17.39
C PRO A 408 -10.04 -9.82 17.17
N ILE A 409 -9.91 -11.00 17.76
CA ILE A 409 -10.97 -12.03 17.69
C ILE A 409 -12.21 -11.59 18.49
N ALA A 410 -13.39 -11.65 17.87
CA ALA A 410 -14.66 -11.24 18.48
C ALA A 410 -15.24 -12.28 19.47
N SER A 411 -14.89 -12.15 20.76
CA SER A 411 -15.76 -12.31 21.96
C SER A 411 -14.89 -12.47 23.24
N PRO A 412 -14.18 -11.40 23.66
CA PRO A 412 -13.07 -11.51 24.62
C PRO A 412 -13.39 -12.11 25.99
N GLN A 413 -14.61 -11.94 26.51
CA GLN A 413 -14.95 -12.33 27.88
C GLN A 413 -15.07 -13.84 28.10
N ALA A 414 -15.44 -14.62 27.07
CA ALA A 414 -15.55 -16.08 27.19
C ALA A 414 -14.17 -16.75 27.16
N LEU A 415 -13.22 -16.20 26.39
CA LEU A 415 -11.84 -16.70 26.27
C LEU A 415 -10.95 -16.20 27.42
N ALA A 416 -11.16 -14.98 27.91
CA ALA A 416 -10.46 -14.43 29.07
C ALA A 416 -10.65 -15.25 30.35
N GLN A 417 -11.80 -15.91 30.52
CA GLN A 417 -12.09 -16.76 31.69
C GLN A 417 -11.60 -18.22 31.53
N GLN A 418 -11.26 -18.68 30.32
CA GLN A 418 -10.90 -20.08 30.05
C GLN A 418 -9.45 -20.45 30.37
N GLY A 419 -8.57 -19.49 30.70
CA GLY A 419 -7.17 -19.73 31.08
C GLY A 419 -6.96 -20.54 32.37
N ALA A 420 -8.01 -21.05 33.00
CA ALA A 420 -7.97 -21.78 34.27
C ALA A 420 -8.67 -23.15 34.22
N SER A 421 -8.43 -23.98 33.19
CA SER A 421 -8.69 -25.43 33.32
C SER A 421 -7.90 -26.28 32.32
N GLY A 422 -6.77 -26.84 32.74
CA GLY A 422 -6.11 -27.90 31.96
C GLY A 422 -4.72 -28.26 32.46
N SER A 423 -4.62 -29.35 33.23
CA SER A 423 -3.36 -29.97 33.67
C SER A 423 -2.39 -30.26 32.53
N GLY A 424 -1.12 -29.97 32.79
CA GLY A 424 0.10 -30.33 32.05
C GLY A 424 0.00 -31.27 30.85
N VAL A 425 0.28 -30.71 29.69
CA VAL A 425 0.95 -31.38 28.57
C VAL A 425 1.86 -30.32 27.93
N SER A 426 3.17 -30.57 27.83
CA SER A 426 4.03 -29.85 26.89
C SER A 426 3.76 -30.37 25.48
N PRO A 427 3.62 -29.50 24.48
CA PRO A 427 3.89 -29.87 23.09
C PRO A 427 4.99 -28.97 22.54
N GLY A 428 6.20 -29.54 22.42
CA GLY A 428 7.13 -29.11 21.40
C GLY A 428 6.67 -29.61 20.04
N ASN A 429 7.08 -28.86 19.01
CA ASN A 429 7.01 -29.08 17.57
C ASN A 429 5.70 -28.73 16.83
N ALA A 430 5.82 -27.62 16.11
CA ALA A 430 5.25 -27.27 14.81
C ALA A 430 3.74 -26.97 14.71
N LEU A 431 3.48 -25.73 14.26
CA LEU A 431 2.42 -25.25 13.37
C LEU A 431 1.10 -26.04 13.44
N GLN A 432 0.07 -25.48 14.10
CA GLN A 432 -1.31 -25.32 13.59
C GLN A 432 -2.12 -24.40 14.54
N PRO A 433 -2.88 -23.40 14.04
CA PRO A 433 -4.02 -22.84 14.75
C PRO A 433 -5.35 -23.46 14.31
N VAL A 434 -6.28 -23.48 15.27
CA VAL A 434 -7.61 -24.10 15.28
C VAL A 434 -8.70 -23.10 14.83
N GLN A 435 -9.72 -23.61 14.12
CA GLN A 435 -10.99 -23.01 13.61
C GLN A 435 -11.97 -22.50 14.73
N LYS A 436 -13.09 -21.75 14.56
CA LYS A 436 -14.02 -21.17 13.52
C LYS A 436 -14.98 -20.18 14.30
N ILE A 437 -15.88 -19.34 13.78
CA ILE A 437 -17.19 -19.51 13.04
C ILE A 437 -17.69 -18.08 12.68
N GLY A 438 -18.40 -17.75 11.59
CA GLY A 438 -19.13 -18.54 10.59
C GLY A 438 -19.03 -17.98 9.17
N LYS A 439 -19.29 -18.82 8.16
CA LYS A 439 -18.89 -18.60 6.76
C LYS A 439 -20.08 -18.65 5.81
N ARG A 440 -20.16 -17.67 4.90
CA ARG A 440 -20.80 -17.84 3.60
C ARG A 440 -19.81 -18.62 2.72
N ILE A 441 -20.19 -19.78 2.19
CA ILE A 441 -19.34 -20.57 1.29
C ILE A 441 -19.93 -20.49 -0.11
N VAL A 442 -19.26 -19.71 -0.96
CA VAL A 442 -19.47 -19.69 -2.40
C VAL A 442 -18.19 -20.26 -3.00
N LEU A 443 -18.26 -21.39 -3.68
CA LEU A 443 -17.14 -21.92 -4.46
C LEU A 443 -17.53 -21.77 -5.94
N ASP A 444 -17.00 -20.72 -6.56
CA ASP A 444 -16.21 -20.83 -7.80
C ASP A 444 -15.41 -19.52 -7.94
N GLN A 445 -14.22 -19.53 -7.34
CA GLN A 445 -12.99 -19.07 -8.00
C GLN A 445 -11.82 -19.93 -7.45
N ALA A 446 -11.61 -21.10 -8.09
CA ALA A 446 -10.38 -21.94 -8.11
C ALA A 446 -9.99 -22.70 -6.80
N PRO A 447 -8.92 -23.58 -6.70
CA PRO A 447 -7.82 -24.00 -7.63
C PRO A 447 -7.33 -25.51 -7.54
N GLN A 448 -6.38 -26.01 -8.39
CA GLN A 448 -5.22 -26.90 -8.00
C GLN A 448 -4.32 -27.47 -9.17
N THR A 449 -3.05 -27.04 -9.18
CA THR A 449 -1.72 -27.73 -9.22
C THR A 449 -1.30 -28.97 -10.08
N VAL A 450 -0.08 -28.84 -10.64
CA VAL A 450 1.07 -29.76 -10.96
C VAL A 450 0.99 -30.86 -12.06
N ASP A 451 1.80 -30.73 -13.13
CA ASP A 451 2.95 -31.61 -13.49
C ASP A 451 3.79 -30.99 -14.65
N SER A 452 5.03 -31.46 -14.72
CA SER A 452 6.24 -31.11 -15.47
C SER A 452 6.24 -31.13 -17.01
N LEU A 453 7.23 -30.40 -17.57
CA LEU A 453 7.94 -30.55 -18.88
C LEU A 453 7.12 -30.47 -20.19
N ASP A 454 7.33 -29.44 -21.01
CA ASP A 454 8.12 -29.52 -22.27
C ASP A 454 8.25 -28.13 -22.93
N ALA A 455 9.35 -27.98 -23.67
CA ALA A 455 9.90 -26.80 -24.26
C ALA A 455 9.25 -26.34 -25.56
N SER A 456 9.50 -25.06 -25.87
CA SER A 456 9.57 -24.48 -27.21
C SER A 456 8.28 -24.41 -28.03
N LYS A 457 7.77 -23.19 -28.23
CA LYS A 457 7.79 -22.46 -29.52
C LYS A 457 7.13 -21.09 -29.39
N SER A 458 7.69 -20.16 -30.16
CA SER A 458 7.40 -18.74 -30.26
C SER A 458 6.25 -18.43 -31.24
N VAL A 459 5.76 -17.18 -31.16
CA VAL A 459 5.25 -16.28 -32.23
C VAL A 459 3.74 -15.97 -32.19
N ASP A 460 3.47 -14.68 -31.97
CA ASP A 460 2.32 -13.82 -32.32
C ASP A 460 0.87 -14.19 -31.90
N GLY A 461 0.27 -13.32 -31.07
CA GLY A 461 -1.17 -13.12 -30.97
C GLY A 461 -1.70 -12.93 -29.54
N GLN A 462 -1.97 -11.69 -29.14
CA GLN A 462 -2.70 -11.29 -27.92
C GLN A 462 -4.10 -11.95 -27.86
N PRO A 463 -4.67 -12.15 -26.65
CA PRO A 463 -5.53 -11.10 -26.08
C PRO A 463 -5.19 -10.74 -24.63
N VAL A 464 -5.29 -9.44 -24.36
CA VAL A 464 -5.26 -8.79 -23.04
C VAL A 464 -6.55 -9.16 -22.30
N VAL A 465 -6.46 -9.46 -21.01
CA VAL A 465 -7.63 -9.63 -20.12
C VAL A 465 -7.50 -8.57 -19.04
N ASP A 466 -8.41 -7.62 -19.09
CA ASP A 466 -8.63 -6.57 -18.10
C ASP A 466 -9.24 -7.18 -16.82
N THR A 467 -8.75 -6.76 -15.65
CA THR A 467 -9.28 -7.24 -14.35
C THR A 467 -9.70 -6.07 -13.49
N GLU A 468 -11.01 -5.80 -13.54
CA GLU A 468 -11.75 -4.91 -12.66
C GLU A 468 -11.47 -5.15 -11.17
N THR A 469 -11.32 -4.05 -10.42
CA THR A 469 -11.64 -4.02 -8.99
C THR A 469 -12.53 -2.81 -8.68
N THR A 470 -13.61 -3.06 -7.95
CA THR A 470 -14.76 -2.18 -7.73
C THR A 470 -14.45 -0.95 -6.87
N ALA A 471 -14.80 0.23 -7.38
CA ALA A 471 -14.65 1.54 -6.72
C ALA A 471 -15.64 1.79 -5.55
N GLY A 472 -15.14 2.45 -4.49
CA GLY A 472 -15.93 3.03 -3.40
C GLY A 472 -16.55 4.40 -3.77
N PRO A 473 -17.43 4.96 -2.91
CA PRO A 473 -18.21 6.16 -3.25
C PRO A 473 -17.33 7.42 -3.29
N GLY A 474 -17.41 8.16 -4.40
CA GLY A 474 -16.66 9.41 -4.64
C GLY A 474 -15.35 9.25 -5.44
N GLN A 475 -15.03 8.06 -5.91
CA GLN A 475 -13.94 7.81 -6.87
C GLN A 475 -14.56 7.47 -8.23
N GLY A 476 -14.03 8.04 -9.32
CA GLY A 476 -14.52 7.79 -10.68
C GLY A 476 -14.63 6.30 -10.98
N LYS A 477 -15.58 5.94 -11.85
CA LYS A 477 -15.72 4.57 -12.34
C LYS A 477 -14.57 4.25 -13.27
N LEU A 478 -13.95 3.09 -13.09
CA LEU A 478 -13.00 2.60 -14.06
C LEU A 478 -13.74 2.21 -15.34
N GLU A 479 -13.14 2.58 -16.46
CA GLU A 479 -13.38 1.92 -17.73
C GLU A 479 -13.20 0.40 -17.63
N ARG A 480 -13.91 -0.34 -18.48
CA ARG A 480 -13.81 -1.79 -18.61
C ARG A 480 -13.71 -2.21 -20.06
N GLU A 481 -12.81 -3.13 -20.33
CA GLU A 481 -12.71 -3.76 -21.64
C GLU A 481 -13.50 -5.07 -21.79
N PRO A 482 -13.94 -5.44 -23.02
CA PRO A 482 -13.81 -4.65 -24.26
C PRO A 482 -14.94 -3.64 -24.42
N ASN A 483 -14.63 -2.37 -24.69
CA ASN A 483 -15.62 -1.33 -25.00
C ASN A 483 -15.40 -0.67 -26.38
N ASP A 484 -14.61 -1.31 -27.24
CA ASP A 484 -13.93 -0.78 -28.45
C ASP A 484 -14.87 -0.34 -29.62
N SER A 485 -16.19 -0.44 -29.44
CA SER A 485 -17.18 -0.20 -30.48
C SER A 485 -18.55 0.18 -29.90
N ILE A 486 -19.39 0.82 -30.71
CA ILE A 486 -20.80 1.10 -30.35
C ILE A 486 -21.55 -0.17 -29.87
N ALA A 487 -21.19 -1.35 -30.36
CA ALA A 487 -21.83 -2.61 -29.98
C ALA A 487 -21.31 -3.20 -28.65
N THR A 488 -20.08 -2.85 -28.26
CA THR A 488 -19.42 -3.29 -27.04
C THR A 488 -19.39 -2.20 -25.97
N ALA A 489 -19.95 -1.02 -26.24
CA ALA A 489 -19.93 0.14 -25.37
C ALA A 489 -20.30 -0.20 -23.92
N GLN A 490 -19.44 0.21 -22.98
CA GLN A 490 -19.64 -0.02 -21.55
C GLN A 490 -20.95 0.63 -21.09
N ASN A 491 -21.85 -0.16 -20.53
CA ASN A 491 -23.15 0.33 -20.06
C ASN A 491 -23.01 1.01 -18.69
N LEU A 492 -23.41 2.28 -18.62
CA LEU A 492 -23.34 3.09 -17.41
C LEU A 492 -24.67 3.19 -16.66
N ASP A 493 -25.79 2.71 -17.19
CA ASP A 493 -27.12 2.86 -16.56
C ASP A 493 -27.20 2.19 -15.17
N ASN A 494 -26.43 1.12 -14.97
CA ASN A 494 -26.39 0.36 -13.71
C ASN A 494 -25.29 0.83 -12.75
N GLU A 495 -24.59 1.92 -13.10
CA GLU A 495 -23.55 2.49 -12.26
C GLU A 495 -24.11 3.52 -11.26
N ASN A 496 -23.27 3.96 -10.33
CA ASN A 496 -23.67 4.88 -9.26
C ASN A 496 -23.71 6.33 -9.74
N TRP A 497 -24.74 6.70 -10.51
CA TRP A 497 -25.03 8.10 -10.84
C TRP A 497 -25.37 8.88 -9.57
N SER A 498 -24.82 10.10 -9.47
CA SER A 498 -24.84 10.90 -8.24
C SER A 498 -25.29 12.34 -8.48
N LEU A 499 -25.64 13.04 -7.40
CA LEU A 499 -25.80 14.50 -7.35
C LEU A 499 -24.80 15.13 -6.36
N GLU A 500 -23.72 14.40 -6.06
CA GLU A 500 -22.66 14.94 -5.20
C GLU A 500 -21.98 16.12 -5.91
N SER A 501 -21.45 17.06 -5.14
CA SER A 501 -20.80 18.22 -5.74
C SER A 501 -19.46 17.79 -6.35
N ASP A 502 -19.35 17.81 -7.67
CA ASP A 502 -18.10 17.58 -8.40
C ASP A 502 -17.64 18.91 -8.99
N PRO A 503 -16.46 19.45 -8.61
CA PRO A 503 -15.93 20.71 -9.15
C PRO A 503 -15.61 20.63 -10.66
N ASN A 504 -15.47 19.44 -11.22
CA ASN A 504 -15.13 19.15 -12.61
C ASN A 504 -16.41 18.86 -13.44
N ILE A 505 -17.49 19.62 -13.23
CA ILE A 505 -18.71 19.47 -14.04
C ILE A 505 -19.26 20.85 -14.33
N GLY A 506 -19.11 21.29 -15.59
CA GLY A 506 -19.47 22.64 -16.01
C GLY A 506 -18.47 23.70 -15.51
N ASP A 507 -18.78 24.99 -15.73
CA ASP A 507 -17.83 26.06 -15.37
C ASP A 507 -17.89 26.48 -13.88
N THR A 508 -16.83 27.15 -13.40
CA THR A 508 -16.76 27.71 -12.02
C THR A 508 -17.94 28.62 -11.61
N LEU A 509 -18.78 29.05 -12.55
CA LEU A 509 -19.95 29.91 -12.32
C LEU A 509 -21.29 29.18 -12.46
N THR A 510 -21.33 28.00 -13.09
CA THR A 510 -22.55 27.30 -13.52
C THR A 510 -22.52 25.79 -13.26
N ASN A 511 -21.58 25.30 -12.46
CA ASN A 511 -21.46 23.90 -12.06
C ASN A 511 -22.82 23.24 -11.77
N THR A 512 -23.17 22.23 -12.57
CA THR A 512 -24.47 21.56 -12.54
C THR A 512 -24.49 20.25 -11.76
N SER A 513 -23.36 19.78 -11.20
CA SER A 513 -23.21 18.47 -10.54
C SER A 513 -24.26 18.19 -9.46
N THR A 514 -24.71 19.23 -8.75
CA THR A 514 -25.74 19.13 -7.70
C THR A 514 -27.19 19.17 -8.21
N THR A 515 -27.39 19.35 -9.52
CA THR A 515 -28.71 19.54 -10.15
C THR A 515 -28.99 18.59 -11.31
N ILE A 516 -27.95 18.07 -11.96
CA ILE A 516 -28.04 17.10 -13.04
C ILE A 516 -27.30 15.85 -12.58
N PRO A 517 -27.95 14.67 -12.58
CA PRO A 517 -27.29 13.40 -12.28
C PRO A 517 -26.06 13.21 -13.16
N HIS A 518 -24.96 12.81 -12.55
CA HIS A 518 -23.70 12.64 -13.26
C HIS A 518 -22.94 11.40 -12.80
N ILE A 519 -21.97 11.03 -13.63
CA ILE A 519 -21.00 9.98 -13.38
C ILE A 519 -19.65 10.39 -13.97
N THR A 520 -18.59 10.07 -13.25
CA THR A 520 -17.20 10.24 -13.68
C THR A 520 -16.65 8.90 -14.11
N VAL A 521 -16.02 8.86 -15.28
CA VAL A 521 -15.30 7.69 -15.80
C VAL A 521 -13.82 8.02 -15.92
N SER A 522 -12.98 7.20 -15.32
CA SER A 522 -11.53 7.21 -15.48
C SER A 522 -11.18 6.16 -16.54
N GLY A 523 -10.81 6.63 -17.73
CA GLY A 523 -10.43 5.79 -18.86
C GLY A 523 -8.91 5.67 -19.00
N THR A 524 -8.46 4.53 -19.54
CA THR A 524 -7.07 4.26 -19.89
C THR A 524 -7.02 3.71 -21.32
N GLY A 525 -6.39 4.43 -22.24
CA GLY A 525 -6.25 3.99 -23.63
C GLY A 525 -5.59 2.63 -23.72
N ASP A 526 -6.12 1.78 -24.59
CA ASP A 526 -5.62 0.43 -24.86
C ASP A 526 -5.17 0.25 -26.32
N GLY A 527 -5.15 1.35 -27.09
CA GLY A 527 -4.92 1.35 -28.54
C GLY A 527 -6.20 1.12 -29.36
N THR A 528 -7.38 1.21 -28.74
CA THR A 528 -8.70 1.16 -29.38
C THR A 528 -9.53 2.41 -29.02
N PHE A 529 -10.78 2.48 -29.49
CA PHE A 529 -11.66 3.62 -29.24
C PHE A 529 -12.63 3.26 -28.14
N ASP A 530 -12.79 4.13 -27.16
CA ASP A 530 -13.62 3.78 -26.02
C ASP A 530 -15.04 4.27 -26.21
N TYR A 531 -16.03 3.40 -25.94
CA TYR A 531 -17.44 3.75 -26.06
C TYR A 531 -18.19 3.49 -24.76
N PHE A 532 -19.00 4.46 -24.35
CA PHE A 532 -19.85 4.37 -23.17
C PHE A 532 -21.31 4.61 -23.54
N SER A 533 -22.20 3.76 -23.05
CA SER A 533 -23.63 3.82 -23.34
C SER A 533 -24.46 4.20 -22.13
N PHE A 534 -25.50 5.01 -22.36
CA PHE A 534 -26.41 5.52 -21.34
C PHE A 534 -27.81 5.78 -21.91
N THR A 535 -28.82 5.74 -21.05
CA THR A 535 -30.22 5.92 -21.42
C THR A 535 -30.72 7.32 -21.09
N VAL A 536 -31.34 7.97 -22.09
CA VAL A 536 -32.05 9.24 -21.90
C VAL A 536 -33.54 8.99 -21.71
N SER A 537 -34.08 9.48 -20.60
CA SER A 537 -35.44 9.17 -20.15
C SER A 537 -36.53 9.95 -20.90
N ASN A 538 -36.27 11.21 -21.29
CA ASN A 538 -37.26 12.07 -21.92
C ASN A 538 -36.71 12.81 -23.15
N ALA A 539 -37.59 13.04 -24.12
CA ALA A 539 -37.30 14.00 -25.18
C ALA A 539 -37.19 15.42 -24.59
N GLY A 540 -36.12 16.11 -24.93
CA GLY A 540 -35.78 17.44 -24.43
C GLY A 540 -34.85 17.43 -23.22
N ASP A 541 -34.51 16.27 -22.65
CA ASP A 541 -33.47 16.16 -21.64
C ASP A 541 -32.13 16.64 -22.22
N ARG A 542 -31.32 17.25 -21.36
CA ARG A 542 -30.01 17.77 -21.71
C ARG A 542 -28.91 16.82 -21.24
N GLY A 543 -27.93 16.61 -22.11
CA GLY A 543 -26.67 15.93 -21.81
C GLY A 543 -25.51 16.92 -21.83
N ILE A 544 -24.61 16.80 -20.86
CA ILE A 544 -23.34 17.52 -20.79
C ILE A 544 -22.25 16.46 -20.71
N PHE A 545 -21.33 16.50 -21.67
CA PHE A 545 -20.18 15.61 -21.77
C PHE A 545 -18.96 16.50 -21.73
N ASP A 546 -18.16 16.32 -20.70
CA ASP A 546 -17.00 17.15 -20.44
C ASP A 546 -15.80 16.24 -20.24
N ILE A 547 -14.71 16.59 -20.90
CA ILE A 547 -13.40 16.13 -20.49
C ILE A 547 -12.74 17.36 -19.89
N ASP A 548 -12.80 17.49 -18.57
CA ASP A 548 -11.95 18.45 -17.89
C ASP A 548 -10.53 17.91 -17.96
N PHE A 549 -9.57 18.76 -18.34
CA PHE A 549 -8.12 18.55 -18.25
C PHE A 549 -7.68 17.20 -17.68
N GLY A 550 -6.83 16.48 -18.40
CA GLY A 550 -5.94 15.51 -17.76
C GLY A 550 -4.86 16.17 -16.86
N ALA A 551 -5.18 17.30 -16.23
CA ALA A 551 -4.50 17.84 -15.07
C ALA A 551 -5.40 17.79 -13.84
N ASP A 552 -4.99 16.95 -12.90
CA ASP A 552 -5.13 17.20 -11.48
C ASP A 552 -4.70 18.65 -11.13
N LEU A 553 -5.36 19.22 -10.12
CA LEU A 553 -5.10 20.49 -9.42
C LEU A 553 -3.65 20.76 -8.95
N LEU A 554 -2.67 19.94 -9.35
CA LEU A 554 -1.22 20.09 -9.16
C LEU A 554 -0.39 20.02 -10.46
N GLY A 555 -1.02 20.21 -11.63
CA GLY A 555 -0.33 20.75 -12.82
C GLY A 555 0.51 19.79 -13.68
N GLY A 556 0.12 18.53 -13.86
CA GLY A 556 0.61 17.66 -14.95
C GLY A 556 -0.44 17.56 -16.06
N ALA A 557 -0.08 17.66 -17.33
CA ALA A 557 -1.03 17.71 -18.46
C ALA A 557 -1.71 16.35 -18.76
N GLY A 558 -2.92 16.40 -19.33
CA GLY A 558 -3.53 15.23 -19.94
C GLY A 558 -2.64 14.71 -21.06
N SER A 559 -2.50 13.40 -21.17
CA SER A 559 -1.55 12.83 -22.14
C SER A 559 -2.08 12.86 -23.57
N ILE A 560 -3.39 13.05 -23.78
CA ILE A 560 -4.04 13.02 -25.10
C ILE A 560 -4.87 14.28 -25.42
N ASP A 561 -4.78 14.69 -26.68
CA ASP A 561 -5.64 15.70 -27.32
C ASP A 561 -6.99 15.03 -27.65
N THR A 562 -7.95 15.08 -26.72
CA THR A 562 -9.17 14.26 -26.79
C THR A 562 -10.20 14.82 -27.78
N GLU A 563 -10.90 13.94 -28.48
CA GLU A 563 -12.06 14.28 -29.30
C GLU A 563 -13.27 13.43 -28.87
N LEU A 564 -14.40 14.10 -28.59
CA LEU A 564 -15.65 13.43 -28.18
C LEU A 564 -16.61 13.27 -29.36
N PHE A 565 -17.31 12.14 -29.38
CA PHE A 565 -18.29 11.80 -30.42
C PHE A 565 -19.58 11.24 -29.80
N LEU A 566 -20.70 11.91 -30.03
CA LEU A 566 -22.02 11.47 -29.57
C LEU A 566 -22.80 10.80 -30.69
N PHE A 567 -23.31 9.59 -30.46
CA PHE A 567 -24.08 8.79 -31.41
C PHE A 567 -25.49 8.45 -30.90
N ASP A 568 -26.43 8.24 -31.83
CA ASP A 568 -27.70 7.58 -31.52
C ASP A 568 -27.56 6.04 -31.49
N ALA A 569 -28.60 5.35 -31.01
CA ALA A 569 -28.64 3.88 -30.96
C ALA A 569 -28.44 3.16 -32.31
N ALA A 570 -28.58 3.86 -33.44
CA ALA A 570 -28.33 3.31 -34.78
C ALA A 570 -26.90 3.57 -35.28
N GLY A 571 -26.07 4.25 -34.47
CA GLY A 571 -24.69 4.61 -34.78
C GLY A 571 -24.55 5.87 -35.63
N ASN A 572 -25.62 6.67 -35.79
CA ASN A 572 -25.51 7.94 -36.49
C ASN A 572 -24.88 8.99 -35.57
N LEU A 573 -23.85 9.67 -36.07
CA LEU A 573 -23.21 10.78 -35.37
C LEU A 573 -24.19 11.95 -35.19
N LEU A 574 -24.34 12.43 -33.96
CA LEU A 574 -25.20 13.53 -33.55
C LEU A 574 -24.41 14.82 -33.28
N ALA A 575 -23.29 14.68 -32.59
CA ALA A 575 -22.37 15.77 -32.26
C ALA A 575 -20.95 15.23 -32.15
N GLN A 576 -19.97 16.08 -32.45
CA GLN A 576 -18.56 15.82 -32.15
C GLN A 576 -17.88 17.14 -31.81
N ASN A 577 -16.83 17.08 -30.99
CA ASN A 577 -16.03 18.24 -30.66
C ASN A 577 -14.62 17.79 -30.22
N ASP A 578 -13.59 18.44 -30.77
CA ASP A 578 -12.18 18.32 -30.41
C ASP A 578 -11.77 19.44 -29.45
N ASP A 579 -12.03 20.69 -29.83
CA ASP A 579 -11.65 21.87 -29.04
C ASP A 579 -12.89 22.66 -28.58
N ALA A 580 -13.12 22.73 -27.27
CA ALA A 580 -14.17 23.58 -26.71
C ALA A 580 -13.97 25.06 -27.07
N SER A 581 -15.05 25.72 -27.52
CA SER A 581 -15.04 27.18 -27.65
C SER A 581 -14.96 27.82 -26.26
N THR A 582 -13.99 28.72 -26.04
CA THR A 582 -13.87 29.50 -24.79
C THR A 582 -15.13 30.26 -24.33
N ALA A 583 -16.16 30.37 -25.18
CA ALA A 583 -17.45 30.99 -24.87
C ALA A 583 -18.56 30.01 -24.43
N ALA A 584 -18.32 28.69 -24.47
CA ALA A 584 -19.33 27.65 -24.32
C ALA A 584 -19.31 26.89 -22.98
N GLY A 585 -18.36 27.16 -22.08
CA GLY A 585 -18.27 26.45 -20.78
C GLY A 585 -16.91 26.52 -20.10
N ALA A 586 -16.10 27.54 -20.40
CA ALA A 586 -14.68 27.63 -20.07
C ALA A 586 -14.36 27.95 -18.60
N GLY A 587 -14.90 27.16 -17.67
CA GLY A 587 -14.43 27.19 -16.28
C GLY A 587 -14.24 25.82 -15.64
N GLY A 588 -14.40 24.74 -16.40
CA GLY A 588 -13.88 23.40 -16.07
C GLY A 588 -12.71 23.05 -17.01
N SER A 589 -12.93 23.20 -18.33
CA SER A 589 -11.86 23.18 -19.34
C SER A 589 -10.94 24.41 -19.24
N VAL A 590 -9.65 24.18 -18.98
CA VAL A 590 -8.62 25.23 -18.74
C VAL A 590 -7.62 25.43 -19.90
N SER A 591 -7.95 24.93 -21.11
CA SER A 591 -7.11 24.79 -22.34
C SER A 591 -8.00 24.84 -23.56
N GLY A 592 -7.46 25.27 -24.69
CA GLY A 592 -8.12 25.09 -25.99
C GLY A 592 -7.81 23.75 -26.64
N LEU A 593 -7.71 22.67 -25.86
CA LEU A 593 -7.41 21.28 -26.30
C LEU A 593 -8.35 20.24 -25.66
N ASP A 594 -9.37 20.67 -24.90
CA ASP A 594 -10.30 19.75 -24.25
C ASP A 594 -11.65 19.73 -24.98
N ALA A 595 -12.23 18.53 -25.09
CA ALA A 595 -13.50 18.32 -25.75
C ALA A 595 -14.69 18.51 -24.79
N TYR A 596 -15.66 19.31 -25.23
CA TYR A 596 -16.92 19.54 -24.52
C TYR A 596 -18.11 19.42 -25.48
N ILE A 597 -19.15 18.69 -25.09
CA ILE A 597 -20.42 18.60 -25.82
C ILE A 597 -21.59 18.88 -24.87
N GLU A 598 -22.38 19.89 -25.21
CA GLU A 598 -23.72 20.08 -24.65
C GLU A 598 -24.76 19.75 -25.72
N TYR A 599 -25.67 18.82 -25.44
CA TYR A 599 -26.64 18.32 -26.40
C TYR A 599 -28.05 18.20 -25.80
N THR A 600 -29.08 18.51 -26.58
CA THR A 600 -30.49 18.32 -26.20
C THR A 600 -31.07 17.17 -27.00
N PHE A 601 -31.51 16.11 -26.32
CA PHE A 601 -31.95 14.88 -26.96
C PHE A 601 -33.36 15.02 -27.54
N ALA A 602 -33.52 14.79 -28.85
CA ALA A 602 -34.82 14.93 -29.51
C ALA A 602 -35.82 13.82 -29.17
N SER A 603 -35.34 12.66 -28.68
CA SER A 603 -36.14 11.49 -28.34
C SER A 603 -35.54 10.79 -27.10
N PRO A 604 -36.34 10.07 -26.30
CA PRO A 604 -35.78 9.16 -25.30
C PRO A 604 -35.17 7.92 -25.99
N GLY A 605 -34.20 7.29 -25.35
CA GLY A 605 -33.57 6.08 -25.87
C GLY A 605 -32.11 5.93 -25.46
N LEU A 606 -31.45 4.93 -26.05
CA LEU A 606 -30.03 4.65 -25.86
C LEU A 606 -29.18 5.60 -26.70
N TYR A 607 -28.13 6.13 -26.09
CA TYR A 607 -27.11 6.95 -26.71
C TYR A 607 -25.73 6.43 -26.34
N VAL A 608 -24.74 6.76 -27.17
CA VAL A 608 -23.35 6.33 -26.97
C VAL A 608 -22.45 7.55 -27.11
N ILE A 609 -21.59 7.77 -26.11
CA ILE A 609 -20.48 8.71 -26.20
C ILE A 609 -19.21 7.90 -26.49
N GLY A 610 -18.42 8.34 -27.45
CA GLY A 610 -17.14 7.75 -27.78
C GLY A 610 -16.00 8.74 -27.57
N VAL A 611 -14.85 8.21 -27.16
CA VAL A 611 -13.62 8.95 -26.92
C VAL A 611 -12.59 8.55 -27.98
N GLY A 612 -11.97 9.54 -28.61
CA GLY A 612 -10.88 9.35 -29.57
C GLY A 612 -9.74 10.33 -29.31
N GLU A 613 -8.62 10.13 -30.00
CA GLU A 613 -7.51 11.08 -30.02
C GLU A 613 -7.57 11.92 -31.30
N PHE A 614 -7.28 13.21 -31.19
CA PHE A 614 -7.22 14.11 -32.34
C PHE A 614 -6.00 13.80 -33.24
N PRO A 615 -6.15 13.86 -34.57
CA PRO A 615 -7.40 14.01 -35.29
C PRO A 615 -8.13 12.68 -35.47
N SER A 616 -9.40 12.65 -35.07
CA SER A 616 -10.32 11.56 -35.34
C SER A 616 -11.51 12.04 -36.17
N THR A 617 -12.38 11.12 -36.59
CA THR A 617 -13.54 11.45 -37.40
C THR A 617 -14.69 10.52 -37.07
N GLY A 618 -15.82 11.09 -36.70
CA GLY A 618 -17.07 10.36 -36.51
C GLY A 618 -17.67 9.96 -37.85
N THR A 619 -17.93 8.66 -38.01
CA THR A 619 -18.60 8.09 -39.18
C THR A 619 -19.87 7.35 -38.74
N ASN A 620 -20.72 6.96 -39.70
CA ASN A 620 -21.89 6.17 -39.36
C ASN A 620 -21.45 4.75 -38.95
N GLY A 621 -21.65 4.42 -37.67
CA GLY A 621 -21.20 3.17 -37.06
C GLY A 621 -19.94 3.26 -36.19
N GLY A 622 -19.38 4.46 -35.96
CA GLY A 622 -18.28 4.66 -35.00
C GLY A 622 -17.24 5.68 -35.43
N ILE A 623 -16.13 5.70 -34.69
CA ILE A 623 -14.98 6.60 -34.87
C ILE A 623 -13.93 5.94 -35.77
N THR A 624 -13.25 6.74 -36.58
CA THR A 624 -12.06 6.34 -37.34
C THR A 624 -11.00 7.42 -37.21
N GLY A 625 -9.73 7.06 -37.04
CA GLY A 625 -8.68 8.03 -36.77
C GLY A 625 -7.68 7.51 -35.74
N ASN A 626 -7.14 8.41 -34.93
CA ASN A 626 -6.25 8.07 -33.83
C ASN A 626 -7.04 7.59 -32.61
N THR A 627 -6.60 6.49 -32.05
CA THR A 627 -7.12 5.91 -30.80
C THR A 627 -6.29 6.41 -29.63
N PRO A 628 -6.86 6.56 -28.42
CA PRO A 628 -6.07 6.65 -27.20
C PRO A 628 -4.95 5.59 -27.17
N ASP A 629 -3.68 6.01 -27.04
CA ASP A 629 -2.55 5.08 -27.04
C ASP A 629 -2.50 4.29 -25.71
N LEU A 630 -1.82 3.15 -25.73
CA LEU A 630 -1.73 2.26 -24.57
C LEU A 630 -1.17 2.99 -23.34
N GLY A 631 -1.99 3.14 -22.30
CA GLY A 631 -1.63 3.78 -21.03
C GLY A 631 -1.91 5.27 -20.96
N ASP A 632 -2.46 5.88 -22.01
CA ASP A 632 -2.97 7.25 -21.93
C ASP A 632 -4.18 7.31 -21.01
N THR A 633 -4.37 8.40 -20.28
CA THR A 633 -5.48 8.51 -19.33
C THR A 633 -6.35 9.72 -19.62
N TYR A 634 -7.65 9.56 -19.43
CA TYR A 634 -8.61 10.64 -19.52
C TYR A 634 -9.68 10.50 -18.43
N THR A 635 -10.27 11.63 -18.05
CA THR A 635 -11.43 11.66 -17.16
C THR A 635 -12.62 12.18 -17.94
N LEU A 636 -13.59 11.30 -18.17
CA LEU A 636 -14.84 11.62 -18.86
C LEU A 636 -15.94 11.87 -17.85
N GLN A 637 -16.52 13.06 -17.89
CA GLN A 637 -17.65 13.47 -17.07
C GLN A 637 -18.93 13.43 -17.90
N ILE A 638 -19.92 12.67 -17.44
CA ILE A 638 -21.18 12.47 -18.13
C ILE A 638 -22.32 12.92 -17.22
N SER A 639 -23.06 13.95 -17.65
CA SER A 639 -24.25 14.44 -16.95
C SER A 639 -25.49 14.33 -17.84
N VAL A 640 -26.57 13.72 -17.34
CA VAL A 640 -27.82 13.55 -18.09
C VAL A 640 -29.01 13.95 -17.22
N GLU A 641 -29.78 14.93 -17.68
CA GLU A 641 -30.99 15.38 -16.98
C GLU A 641 -31.97 14.22 -16.78
N ASN A 642 -32.53 14.14 -15.57
CA ASN A 642 -33.51 13.12 -15.18
C ASN A 642 -33.02 11.66 -15.26
N HIS A 643 -31.70 11.41 -15.33
CA HIS A 643 -31.17 10.04 -15.22
C HIS A 643 -31.41 9.44 -13.82
N PRO A 644 -31.73 8.14 -13.70
CA PRO A 644 -31.83 7.47 -12.40
C PRO A 644 -30.53 7.54 -11.58
N LEU A 645 -30.63 7.65 -10.25
CA LEU A 645 -29.50 7.57 -9.31
C LEU A 645 -29.26 6.12 -8.87
N GLY A 646 -28.01 5.75 -8.55
CA GLY A 646 -27.61 4.37 -8.22
C GLY A 646 -28.35 3.74 -7.02
N GLY A 647 -29.02 2.59 -7.27
CA GLY A 647 -29.75 1.75 -6.30
C GLY A 647 -30.82 0.87 -6.98
N THR A 648 -30.70 -0.47 -6.91
CA THR A 648 -31.39 -1.54 -7.69
C THR A 648 -32.95 -1.50 -7.66
N PRO A 649 -33.73 -2.15 -8.59
CA PRO A 649 -33.42 -3.37 -9.40
C PRO A 649 -34.03 -3.53 -10.83
N SER A 650 -33.49 -4.47 -11.64
CA SER A 650 -34.20 -5.66 -12.19
C SER A 650 -33.28 -6.51 -13.11
N PRO A 651 -33.28 -7.85 -12.98
CA PRO A 651 -32.38 -8.75 -13.69
C PRO A 651 -32.89 -9.14 -15.09
N GLY A 652 -31.97 -9.30 -16.04
CA GLY A 652 -32.21 -9.92 -17.35
C GLY A 652 -30.91 -9.96 -18.17
N PRO A 653 -30.76 -10.92 -19.09
CA PRO A 653 -30.02 -12.14 -18.84
C PRO A 653 -28.60 -12.08 -19.41
N SER A 654 -27.62 -12.59 -18.65
CA SER A 654 -26.28 -12.89 -19.17
C SER A 654 -26.14 -14.42 -19.37
N PRO A 655 -25.74 -14.91 -20.56
CA PRO A 655 -25.43 -16.32 -20.84
C PRO A 655 -23.92 -16.62 -20.55
N PRO A 656 -23.43 -17.88 -20.58
CA PRO A 656 -22.83 -18.57 -19.43
C PRO A 656 -21.29 -18.72 -19.50
N ALA A 657 -20.65 -18.91 -18.33
CA ALA A 657 -19.27 -19.40 -18.18
C ALA A 657 -19.25 -20.87 -17.67
N ALA A 658 -18.20 -21.61 -18.02
CA ALA A 658 -18.13 -23.07 -18.11
C ALA A 658 -18.25 -23.86 -16.77
N ALA A 659 -18.85 -25.05 -16.86
CA ALA A 659 -19.19 -25.95 -15.75
C ALA A 659 -17.98 -26.70 -15.16
N VAL A 660 -17.80 -26.64 -13.83
CA VAL A 660 -16.79 -27.40 -13.08
C VAL A 660 -17.45 -27.98 -11.83
N ALA A 661 -17.17 -29.25 -11.53
CA ALA A 661 -17.70 -29.93 -10.35
C ALA A 661 -17.01 -29.48 -9.06
N ASP A 662 -17.80 -29.04 -8.07
CA ASP A 662 -17.37 -28.47 -6.80
C ASP A 662 -17.79 -29.32 -5.58
N THR A 663 -17.15 -29.07 -4.43
CA THR A 663 -17.54 -29.69 -3.15
C THR A 663 -17.65 -28.64 -2.05
N LEU A 664 -18.87 -28.40 -1.58
CA LEU A 664 -19.20 -27.38 -0.58
C LEU A 664 -19.64 -28.06 0.72
N LEU A 665 -19.02 -27.67 1.85
CA LEU A 665 -19.30 -28.22 3.18
C LEU A 665 -19.56 -27.06 4.18
N GLY A 666 -20.80 -26.90 4.64
CA GLY A 666 -21.21 -25.86 5.62
C GLY A 666 -20.66 -26.15 7.02
N GLY A 667 -20.95 -27.34 7.53
CA GLY A 667 -20.55 -27.77 8.86
C GLY A 667 -21.55 -27.29 9.92
N ASP A 668 -21.07 -26.86 11.08
CA ASP A 668 -21.98 -26.39 12.15
C ASP A 668 -22.34 -24.90 11.93
N GLY A 669 -23.63 -24.58 11.87
CA GLY A 669 -24.17 -23.24 11.62
C GLY A 669 -25.40 -23.27 10.72
N ASN A 670 -26.02 -22.11 10.49
CA ASN A 670 -27.00 -21.95 9.42
C ASN A 670 -26.25 -21.39 8.21
N ASP A 671 -25.99 -22.22 7.22
CA ASP A 671 -25.09 -21.95 6.12
C ASP A 671 -25.82 -21.69 4.80
N LEU A 672 -25.18 -20.94 3.90
CA LEU A 672 -25.63 -20.72 2.53
C LEU A 672 -24.57 -21.26 1.57
N LEU A 673 -24.93 -22.29 0.80
CA LEU A 673 -24.11 -22.97 -0.19
C LEU A 673 -24.72 -22.78 -1.58
N MET A 674 -23.94 -22.30 -2.53
CA MET A 674 -24.33 -22.11 -3.94
C MET A 674 -23.20 -22.64 -4.84
N ALA A 675 -23.49 -23.65 -5.67
CA ALA A 675 -22.48 -24.34 -6.48
C ALA A 675 -22.49 -23.98 -7.98
N TYR A 676 -23.56 -23.34 -8.47
CA TYR A 676 -23.64 -22.79 -9.84
C TYR A 676 -23.58 -23.85 -10.94
N ASN A 677 -22.55 -23.91 -11.78
CA ASN A 677 -22.54 -24.80 -12.95
C ASN A 677 -21.54 -25.94 -12.69
N GLY A 678 -21.96 -27.20 -12.65
CA GLY A 678 -21.09 -28.31 -12.28
C GLY A 678 -21.89 -29.55 -11.86
N ASP A 679 -21.22 -30.71 -11.79
CA ASP A 679 -21.81 -31.89 -11.13
C ASP A 679 -21.31 -31.90 -9.67
N ASP A 680 -22.02 -31.26 -8.76
CA ASP A 680 -21.50 -30.77 -7.48
C ASP A 680 -21.87 -31.63 -6.27
N LEU A 681 -21.11 -31.49 -5.18
CA LEU A 681 -21.38 -32.14 -3.89
C LEU A 681 -21.57 -31.10 -2.79
N LEU A 682 -22.78 -30.97 -2.25
CA LEU A 682 -23.11 -30.03 -1.17
C LEU A 682 -23.45 -30.79 0.12
N ASP A 683 -22.90 -30.36 1.24
CA ASP A 683 -23.21 -30.85 2.60
C ASP A 683 -23.47 -29.64 3.51
N GLY A 684 -24.71 -29.49 3.99
CA GLY A 684 -25.15 -28.41 4.88
C GLY A 684 -24.50 -28.54 6.25
N GLY A 685 -24.84 -29.62 6.97
CA GLY A 685 -24.19 -29.98 8.23
C GLY A 685 -25.15 -29.87 9.41
N LEU A 686 -24.84 -29.08 10.44
CA LEU A 686 -25.69 -28.89 11.60
C LEU A 686 -26.24 -27.45 11.64
N GLY A 687 -27.52 -27.27 11.40
CA GLY A 687 -28.24 -26.00 11.50
C GLY A 687 -29.23 -25.85 10.36
N ASP A 688 -29.96 -24.72 10.30
CA ASP A 688 -30.96 -24.50 9.26
C ASP A 688 -30.27 -23.91 8.01
N ASP A 689 -29.96 -24.76 7.03
CA ASP A 689 -29.11 -24.43 5.89
C ASP A 689 -29.87 -24.10 4.60
N THR A 690 -29.23 -23.42 3.67
CA THR A 690 -29.75 -23.16 2.30
C THR A 690 -28.72 -23.62 1.27
N LEU A 691 -29.07 -24.62 0.46
CA LEU A 691 -28.21 -25.25 -0.53
C LEU A 691 -28.82 -25.06 -1.93
N ASP A 692 -27.99 -24.66 -2.89
CA ASP A 692 -28.35 -24.50 -4.31
C ASP A 692 -27.27 -25.17 -5.18
N GLY A 693 -27.61 -26.28 -5.83
CA GLY A 693 -26.73 -27.04 -6.72
C GLY A 693 -26.44 -26.26 -8.00
N GLY A 694 -27.50 -25.89 -8.72
CA GLY A 694 -27.41 -25.12 -9.95
C GLY A 694 -27.43 -26.04 -11.18
N ASP A 695 -26.70 -25.72 -12.25
CA ASP A 695 -26.72 -26.49 -13.49
C ASP A 695 -25.71 -27.67 -13.46
N GLY A 696 -26.19 -28.90 -13.35
CA GLY A 696 -25.47 -30.16 -13.55
C GLY A 696 -26.08 -31.27 -12.68
N ASN A 697 -25.43 -32.44 -12.59
CA ASN A 697 -25.96 -33.57 -11.82
C ASN A 697 -25.40 -33.57 -10.40
N ASP A 698 -26.17 -32.99 -9.47
CA ASP A 698 -25.66 -32.64 -8.16
C ASP A 698 -25.99 -33.70 -7.09
N SER A 699 -25.26 -33.65 -5.99
CA SER A 699 -25.53 -34.41 -4.77
C SER A 699 -25.57 -33.47 -3.58
N ALA A 700 -26.74 -33.22 -2.99
CA ALA A 700 -26.89 -32.27 -1.88
C ALA A 700 -27.50 -32.91 -0.63
N PHE A 701 -26.87 -32.70 0.52
CA PHE A 701 -27.26 -33.25 1.82
C PHE A 701 -27.46 -32.12 2.83
N GLY A 702 -28.70 -31.88 3.28
CA GLY A 702 -28.99 -30.85 4.31
C GLY A 702 -28.46 -31.22 5.70
N ASN A 703 -28.52 -32.52 6.03
CA ASN A 703 -28.13 -33.06 7.33
C ASN A 703 -29.08 -32.63 8.46
N ALA A 704 -28.66 -31.96 9.54
CA ALA A 704 -29.51 -31.79 10.72
C ALA A 704 -29.96 -30.34 10.89
N GLY A 705 -31.25 -30.07 10.72
CA GLY A 705 -31.83 -28.73 10.85
C GLY A 705 -33.07 -28.59 9.99
N ARG A 706 -33.51 -27.37 9.71
CA ARG A 706 -34.57 -27.10 8.72
C ARG A 706 -33.96 -26.49 7.49
N ASP A 707 -33.69 -27.35 6.52
CA ASP A 707 -32.90 -26.97 5.36
C ASP A 707 -33.76 -26.62 4.15
N SER A 708 -33.24 -25.76 3.29
CA SER A 708 -33.81 -25.41 1.98
C SER A 708 -32.83 -25.84 0.90
N ILE A 709 -33.16 -26.89 0.14
CA ILE A 709 -32.28 -27.47 -0.88
C ILE A 709 -32.93 -27.32 -2.25
N LEU A 710 -32.22 -26.70 -3.18
CA LEU A 710 -32.57 -26.61 -4.59
C LEU A 710 -31.52 -27.38 -5.42
N GLY A 711 -31.97 -28.34 -6.23
CA GLY A 711 -31.10 -29.10 -7.14
C GLY A 711 -30.63 -28.24 -8.31
N GLY A 712 -31.57 -27.65 -9.06
CA GLY A 712 -31.25 -26.83 -10.22
C GLY A 712 -31.51 -27.60 -11.50
N ALA A 713 -30.59 -27.65 -12.47
CA ALA A 713 -30.78 -28.30 -13.75
C ALA A 713 -29.83 -29.50 -13.95
N GLY A 714 -30.34 -30.72 -13.82
CA GLY A 714 -29.65 -31.98 -14.11
C GLY A 714 -30.33 -33.14 -13.38
N ASP A 715 -29.72 -34.32 -13.43
CA ASP A 715 -30.24 -35.50 -12.74
C ASP A 715 -29.65 -35.56 -11.30
N ASP A 716 -30.32 -34.87 -10.36
CA ASP A 716 -29.80 -34.63 -9.01
C ASP A 716 -30.14 -35.70 -7.97
N GLN A 717 -29.30 -35.81 -6.94
CA GLN A 717 -29.50 -36.62 -5.74
C GLN A 717 -29.55 -35.74 -4.48
N LEU A 718 -30.77 -35.39 -4.06
CA LEU A 718 -30.99 -34.48 -2.93
C LEU A 718 -31.53 -35.21 -1.69
N SER A 719 -31.03 -34.85 -0.50
CA SER A 719 -31.51 -35.37 0.77
C SER A 719 -31.47 -34.32 1.88
N GLY A 720 -32.64 -33.85 2.34
CA GLY A 720 -32.73 -32.97 3.51
C GLY A 720 -32.31 -33.66 4.82
N GLN A 721 -32.45 -34.98 4.89
CA GLN A 721 -32.21 -35.79 6.08
C GLN A 721 -33.02 -35.35 7.32
N GLY A 722 -32.40 -34.70 8.30
CA GLY A 722 -32.84 -34.62 9.67
C GLY A 722 -33.47 -33.28 10.04
N GLY A 723 -34.74 -33.09 9.70
CA GLY A 723 -35.58 -32.07 10.30
C GLY A 723 -36.77 -31.73 9.43
N GLY A 724 -37.04 -30.44 9.23
CA GLY A 724 -38.25 -29.95 8.57
C GLY A 724 -37.94 -29.28 7.25
N ASP A 725 -37.45 -30.09 6.30
CA ASP A 725 -36.73 -29.58 5.13
C ASP A 725 -37.65 -29.30 3.95
N THR A 726 -37.24 -28.36 3.12
CA THR A 726 -37.84 -28.06 1.82
C THR A 726 -36.84 -28.46 0.74
N VAL A 727 -37.18 -29.47 -0.06
CA VAL A 727 -36.31 -29.96 -1.14
C VAL A 727 -37.04 -29.80 -2.46
N ASP A 728 -36.45 -29.04 -3.38
CA ASP A 728 -36.90 -28.87 -4.76
C ASP A 728 -35.84 -29.44 -5.71
N GLY A 729 -36.21 -30.46 -6.47
CA GLY A 729 -35.31 -31.17 -7.39
C GLY A 729 -35.02 -30.44 -8.69
N GLY A 730 -35.69 -29.32 -8.97
CA GLY A 730 -35.45 -28.60 -10.23
C GLY A 730 -35.79 -29.41 -11.49
N ALA A 731 -34.96 -29.33 -12.54
CA ALA A 731 -35.20 -29.84 -13.89
C ALA A 731 -34.24 -30.96 -14.30
N GLY A 732 -34.76 -32.12 -14.73
CA GLY A 732 -33.99 -33.37 -14.88
C GLY A 732 -34.40 -34.33 -13.77
N ASN A 733 -34.52 -35.65 -14.03
CA ASN A 733 -35.11 -36.61 -13.07
C ASN A 733 -34.52 -38.01 -13.22
#